data_AF-A0A0D2HTS6-F1
#
_entry.id   AF-A0A0D2HTS6-F1
#
_cell.length_a   1.000
_cell.length_b   1.000
_cell.length_c   1.000
_cell.angle_alpha   90.00
_cell.angle_beta   90.00
_cell.angle_gamma   90.00
#
_symmetry.space_group_name_H-M   'P 1'
#
loop_
_entity.id
_entity.type
_entity.pdbx_description
1 polymer ?
#
loop_
_entity_poly.entity_id
_entity_poly.type
_entity_poly.pdbx_seq_one_letter_code
_entity_poly.pdbx_strand_id
1 'polypeptide(L)'
;MTSSPSDGDPLQSPENLFSSSIPTLEVHKTRPPARNDSPETSTTSLPIRTSSSPALDSRTGTLSSVLSRSSSPNGRLSLSLSRFGRSRANSPLGNPSESYDDTRSLIVRAFSPTVAIYASPEVDELAARKGLKNGFVGLVRPFGDKINGKVVVRDSTGASRAWEDFGVHFADLGQLVRDSTSSHPVPNSTEKLEELMEHFVGDGFDETEDILGRGETSPFYRLFLARLLSSQTMSPHESFRHPAGAVIAISSSTTQPIETLRNLYQQTASGSRALPAYAHPEYLRYYVLVHDEDRDDFSKSSALFDQMKRHFGLHCHLLRLRSVSCTQSDDDTEELPSGEWLSPTEQLSLLQDTADLIELNTSTSPYIFSSDAAALRAFVRELIAQSIVYHMEQRIALWNEQIASRRRGISGRFMSLSKRWTGIGSSSRSSSSITNVGGSGNYDSLQGTYRYDAPESLLRKLADYAFMLRDYKLATSTYELLRSDYSNDKAWKHLAGANEMCCVATLLNPLTSSGSSKFKIENFDNMLETASYSYLTRCSEPALALRSILLGVELLKVRGRSAGELAAKWAIRSLELGLVGSIGHVLVSERVASSFADRIGIGNTSWGMRKRKAALWSIMAADEWMKLGRAEIAAERLDEAQELYSETKNSGSHKQFHELAEYLEQLRLAVRMKLGEARKRGFSGATRQIELEGPLDVQADVEDETVEEMNPLEKVDSKGHRRNFLGSSVGAGTSLLEPVTPLSPARLNRADTYRPDDDFE
;
A
#
# COMPACT_ATOMS: atom_id res chain seq x y z
N MET A 1 21.85 -47.48 56.93
CA MET A 1 20.44 -47.24 57.29
C MET A 1 19.67 -47.18 55.97
N THR A 2 18.99 -48.24 55.51
CA THR A 2 17.69 -48.80 55.98
C THR A 2 16.52 -47.86 55.66
N SER A 3 15.45 -48.26 54.96
CA SER A 3 15.12 -49.60 54.39
C SER A 3 13.92 -49.55 53.40
N SER A 4 13.90 -50.48 52.43
CA SER A 4 12.73 -50.91 51.60
C SER A 4 11.90 -51.98 52.37
N PRO A 5 10.84 -52.67 51.83
CA PRO A 5 10.15 -52.63 50.51
C PRO A 5 8.63 -52.28 50.70
N SER A 6 7.54 -52.82 50.10
CA SER A 6 7.22 -53.93 49.15
C SER A 6 5.79 -53.79 48.57
N ASP A 7 5.46 -54.59 47.55
CA ASP A 7 4.20 -54.63 46.77
C ASP A 7 2.95 -55.25 47.46
N GLY A 8 1.79 -55.17 46.78
CA GLY A 8 0.54 -55.87 47.14
C GLY A 8 -0.64 -55.70 46.15
N ASP A 9 -0.70 -56.54 45.11
CA ASP A 9 -1.87 -56.82 44.23
C ASP A 9 -2.99 -57.63 44.97
N PRO A 10 -4.20 -57.99 44.42
CA PRO A 10 -4.60 -58.05 42.99
C PRO A 10 -6.11 -57.75 42.62
N LEU A 11 -6.47 -58.07 41.36
CA LEU A 11 -7.80 -58.46 40.82
C LEU A 11 -8.98 -57.44 40.75
N GLN A 12 -9.30 -56.97 39.53
CA GLN A 12 -10.47 -57.46 38.76
C GLN A 12 -10.48 -56.93 37.30
N SER A 13 -11.08 -57.70 36.38
CA SER A 13 -11.38 -57.35 34.98
C SER A 13 -12.86 -57.68 34.67
N PRO A 14 -13.48 -57.13 33.60
CA PRO A 14 -13.29 -57.69 32.25
C PRO A 14 -13.20 -56.65 31.10
N GLU A 15 -12.97 -57.18 29.89
CA GLU A 15 -12.80 -56.52 28.59
C GLU A 15 -14.07 -55.75 28.13
N ASN A 16 -13.99 -54.71 27.29
CA ASN A 16 -14.02 -54.70 25.81
C ASN A 16 -14.06 -53.20 25.35
N LEU A 17 -13.70 -52.70 24.15
CA LEU A 17 -13.11 -53.25 22.91
C LEU A 17 -12.47 -52.12 22.03
N PHE A 18 -12.30 -52.37 20.71
CA PHE A 18 -11.92 -51.49 19.57
C PHE A 18 -11.94 -49.95 19.78
N SER A 19 -10.89 -49.15 19.51
CA SER A 19 -9.87 -49.06 18.43
C SER A 19 -10.25 -48.24 17.19
N SER A 20 -9.56 -47.12 16.96
CA SER A 20 -9.21 -46.60 15.62
C SER A 20 -7.86 -45.86 15.70
N SER A 21 -7.13 -45.76 14.59
CA SER A 21 -5.71 -45.37 14.58
C SER A 21 -5.38 -44.34 13.49
N ILE A 22 -4.43 -43.45 13.79
CA ILE A 22 -3.83 -42.50 12.84
C ILE A 22 -2.30 -42.71 12.89
N PRO A 23 -1.62 -42.98 11.76
CA PRO A 23 -0.19 -43.28 11.76
C PRO A 23 0.68 -42.01 11.75
N THR A 24 1.63 -41.94 12.68
CA THR A 24 2.67 -40.91 12.70
C THR A 24 3.75 -41.21 11.66
N LEU A 25 4.10 -40.26 10.80
CA LEU A 25 5.19 -40.41 9.82
C LEU A 25 6.52 -39.94 10.41
N GLU A 26 7.46 -40.86 10.62
CA GLU A 26 8.83 -40.53 11.00
C GLU A 26 9.67 -40.06 9.80
N VAL A 27 10.32 -38.90 9.93
CA VAL A 27 11.17 -38.32 8.87
C VAL A 27 12.64 -38.71 9.10
N HIS A 28 13.13 -39.69 8.34
CA HIS A 28 14.56 -40.05 8.36
C HIS A 28 15.45 -38.95 7.80
N LYS A 29 16.28 -38.37 8.67
CA LYS A 29 17.21 -37.28 8.37
C LYS A 29 18.46 -37.78 7.62
N THR A 30 18.44 -37.72 6.29
CA THR A 30 19.56 -38.16 5.45
C THR A 30 20.76 -37.21 5.52
N ARG A 31 21.96 -37.79 5.66
CA ARG A 31 23.23 -37.08 5.81
C ARG A 31 24.07 -37.23 4.53
N PRO A 32 24.53 -36.16 3.86
CA PRO A 32 25.48 -36.28 2.77
C PRO A 32 26.84 -36.80 3.29
N PRO A 33 27.52 -37.71 2.57
CA PRO A 33 28.82 -38.22 2.99
C PRO A 33 29.89 -37.11 2.91
N ALA A 34 30.75 -37.05 3.92
CA ALA A 34 31.91 -36.18 3.89
C ALA A 34 32.94 -36.69 2.88
N ARG A 35 33.55 -35.79 2.12
CA ARG A 35 34.77 -36.05 1.37
C ARG A 35 35.81 -35.01 1.78
N ASN A 36 36.84 -35.47 2.49
CA ASN A 36 38.04 -34.66 2.68
C ASN A 36 38.68 -34.41 1.32
N ASP A 37 39.22 -33.21 1.11
CA ASP A 37 40.62 -33.01 0.75
C ASP A 37 40.98 -31.54 1.01
N SER A 38 42.17 -31.31 1.58
CA SER A 38 42.70 -29.98 1.89
C SER A 38 43.76 -29.57 0.85
N PRO A 39 44.03 -28.26 0.64
CA PRO A 39 44.76 -27.78 -0.52
C PRO A 39 46.28 -27.80 -0.34
N GLU A 40 47.06 -27.91 -1.43
CA GLU A 40 48.36 -27.21 -1.53
C GLU A 40 49.00 -27.12 -2.95
N THR A 41 49.43 -25.90 -3.30
CA THR A 41 50.49 -25.52 -4.28
C THR A 41 50.35 -25.72 -5.81
N SER A 42 51.17 -24.93 -6.53
CA SER A 42 51.78 -25.18 -7.86
C SER A 42 50.87 -25.16 -9.11
N THR A 43 51.13 -24.47 -10.23
CA THR A 43 51.94 -23.33 -10.72
C THR A 43 51.96 -23.46 -12.26
N THR A 44 52.05 -22.36 -13.02
CA THR A 44 52.32 -22.31 -14.49
C THR A 44 51.35 -23.07 -15.42
N SER A 45 50.74 -22.44 -16.42
CA SER A 45 51.45 -21.92 -17.59
C SER A 45 50.65 -20.87 -18.39
N LEU A 46 51.35 -20.11 -19.25
CA LEU A 46 50.79 -19.17 -20.22
C LEU A 46 50.56 -19.86 -21.59
N PRO A 47 49.86 -19.20 -22.52
CA PRO A 47 50.64 -18.57 -23.59
C PRO A 47 50.27 -17.10 -23.88
N ILE A 48 51.21 -16.40 -24.51
CA ILE A 48 51.19 -14.96 -24.81
C ILE A 48 50.78 -14.73 -26.28
N ARG A 49 50.04 -13.65 -26.58
CA ARG A 49 50.21 -12.93 -27.85
C ARG A 49 49.97 -11.42 -27.70
N THR A 50 50.61 -10.64 -28.59
CA THR A 50 50.99 -9.24 -28.35
C THR A 50 50.64 -8.30 -29.50
N SER A 51 50.09 -7.12 -29.17
CA SER A 51 50.26 -5.86 -29.91
C SER A 51 49.62 -4.74 -29.08
N SER A 52 50.34 -3.82 -28.41
CA SER A 52 51.23 -2.76 -28.93
C SER A 52 50.47 -1.57 -29.54
N SER A 53 50.26 -0.52 -28.73
CA SER A 53 49.72 0.79 -29.14
C SER A 53 50.75 1.65 -29.86
N PRO A 54 50.31 2.77 -30.46
CA PRO A 54 51.09 4.00 -30.48
C PRO A 54 50.43 5.10 -29.63
N ALA A 55 51.24 5.88 -28.94
CA ALA A 55 50.96 7.30 -28.64
C ALA A 55 51.47 8.13 -29.85
N LEU A 56 51.39 9.46 -29.94
CA LEU A 56 51.13 10.54 -28.98
C LEU A 56 50.70 11.76 -29.83
N ASP A 57 49.92 12.72 -29.32
CA ASP A 57 50.37 14.13 -29.37
C ASP A 57 49.54 15.11 -28.52
N SER A 58 50.13 16.28 -28.28
CA SER A 58 49.63 17.36 -27.42
C SER A 58 48.85 18.44 -28.19
N ARG A 59 47.84 19.06 -27.55
CA ARG A 59 47.71 20.54 -27.54
C ARG A 59 46.79 21.09 -26.44
N THR A 60 47.00 22.38 -26.15
CA THR A 60 46.55 23.13 -24.96
C THR A 60 45.42 24.13 -25.26
N GLY A 61 44.61 24.48 -24.25
CA GLY A 61 43.66 25.61 -24.27
C GLY A 61 42.41 25.34 -23.42
N THR A 62 42.34 25.59 -22.11
CA THR A 62 42.25 26.87 -21.36
C THR A 62 41.10 27.81 -21.78
N LEU A 63 40.16 28.01 -20.83
CA LEU A 63 39.23 29.16 -20.69
C LEU A 63 38.08 29.25 -21.74
N SER A 64 36.80 29.16 -21.35
CA SER A 64 35.90 30.21 -20.81
C SER A 64 35.39 31.20 -21.90
N SER A 65 34.16 31.75 -21.90
CA SER A 65 33.19 31.96 -20.81
C SER A 65 31.80 32.40 -21.33
N VAL A 66 30.78 32.34 -20.46
CA VAL A 66 29.63 33.29 -20.37
C VAL A 66 28.58 33.37 -21.51
N LEU A 67 27.33 33.09 -21.11
CA LEU A 67 26.03 33.71 -21.46
C LEU A 67 25.94 34.66 -22.67
N SER A 68 24.96 34.43 -23.55
CA SER A 68 23.68 35.19 -23.51
C SER A 68 22.67 34.79 -24.60
N ARG A 69 21.42 35.21 -24.42
CA ARG A 69 20.35 35.10 -25.43
C ARG A 69 20.51 36.16 -26.51
N SER A 70 20.12 35.84 -27.74
CA SER A 70 19.70 36.82 -28.76
C SER A 70 18.50 36.25 -29.53
N SER A 71 17.71 37.11 -30.16
CA SER A 71 16.42 36.77 -30.78
C SER A 71 16.24 37.45 -32.14
N SER A 72 15.25 36.97 -32.91
CA SER A 72 14.81 37.57 -34.19
C SER A 72 15.77 37.31 -35.38
N PRO A 73 15.36 37.54 -36.64
CA PRO A 73 14.35 36.70 -37.29
C PRO A 73 14.73 36.25 -38.71
N ASN A 74 14.08 35.20 -39.22
CA ASN A 74 13.44 35.20 -40.56
C ASN A 74 12.69 33.88 -40.81
N GLY A 75 11.51 33.97 -41.41
CA GLY A 75 10.66 32.81 -41.67
C GLY A 75 10.81 32.25 -43.10
N ARG A 76 10.70 30.93 -43.23
CA ARG A 76 10.13 30.29 -44.43
C ARG A 76 9.07 29.30 -43.99
N LEU A 77 7.86 29.49 -44.50
CA LEU A 77 6.69 28.70 -44.13
C LEU A 77 6.71 27.36 -44.89
N SER A 78 6.51 26.26 -44.16
CA SER A 78 6.16 24.96 -44.74
C SER A 78 4.88 24.47 -44.06
N LEU A 79 3.75 24.58 -44.77
CA LEU A 79 2.43 24.25 -44.24
C LEU A 79 2.11 22.76 -44.42
N SER A 80 2.49 21.94 -43.44
CA SER A 80 2.02 20.55 -43.32
C SER A 80 0.88 20.48 -42.31
N LEU A 81 -0.36 20.35 -42.80
CA LEU A 81 -1.58 20.37 -41.98
C LEU A 81 -1.80 19.02 -41.26
N SER A 82 -1.12 18.81 -40.13
CA SER A 82 -1.33 17.63 -39.27
C SER A 82 -2.60 17.79 -38.42
N ARG A 83 -3.62 16.94 -38.67
CA ARG A 83 -4.85 16.86 -37.86
C ARG A 83 -4.54 16.65 -36.38
N PHE A 84 -5.35 17.24 -35.49
CA PHE A 84 -5.31 16.99 -34.06
C PHE A 84 -5.65 15.52 -33.73
N GLY A 85 -4.62 14.71 -33.50
CA GLY A 85 -4.75 13.40 -32.87
C GLY A 85 -4.53 13.50 -31.36
N ARG A 86 -5.41 12.90 -30.54
CA ARG A 86 -5.20 12.73 -29.09
C ARG A 86 -4.08 11.71 -28.84
N SER A 87 -2.83 12.16 -28.84
CA SER A 87 -1.70 11.30 -28.45
C SER A 87 -1.68 11.11 -26.92
N ARG A 88 -2.42 10.12 -26.41
CA ARG A 88 -2.01 9.44 -25.17
C ARG A 88 -0.60 8.86 -25.43
N ALA A 89 0.31 9.05 -24.49
CA ALA A 89 1.68 8.57 -24.61
C ALA A 89 1.75 7.07 -24.30
N ASN A 90 1.24 6.24 -25.22
CA ASN A 90 1.27 4.79 -25.06
C ASN A 90 2.73 4.32 -24.96
N SER A 91 3.06 3.73 -23.81
CA SER A 91 4.36 3.12 -23.54
C SER A 91 4.60 1.93 -24.48
N PRO A 92 5.85 1.62 -24.88
CA PRO A 92 6.17 0.40 -25.64
C PRO A 92 6.15 -0.87 -24.76
N LEU A 93 5.13 -0.99 -23.92
CA LEU A 93 4.77 -2.18 -23.17
C LEU A 93 3.57 -2.81 -23.87
N GLY A 94 3.49 -4.14 -23.92
CA GLY A 94 2.23 -4.80 -24.28
C GLY A 94 1.13 -4.40 -23.30
N ASN A 95 -0.12 -4.30 -23.78
CA ASN A 95 -1.27 -3.76 -23.06
C ASN A 95 -1.23 -4.09 -21.56
N PRO A 96 -0.97 -3.11 -20.66
CA PRO A 96 -1.13 -3.36 -19.23
C PRO A 96 -2.61 -3.63 -18.95
N SER A 97 -2.89 -4.64 -18.13
CA SER A 97 -4.19 -4.75 -17.48
C SER A 97 -4.38 -3.58 -16.51
N GLU A 98 -5.62 -3.16 -16.31
CA GLU A 98 -5.95 -1.95 -15.53
C GLU A 98 -5.50 -2.12 -14.07
N SER A 99 -5.62 -3.33 -13.52
CA SER A 99 -5.02 -3.78 -12.24
C SER A 99 -3.51 -3.51 -12.08
N TYR A 100 -2.70 -3.49 -13.15
CA TYR A 100 -1.29 -3.08 -13.02
C TYR A 100 -1.13 -1.58 -12.79
N ASP A 101 -1.84 -0.75 -13.54
CA ASP A 101 -1.70 0.71 -13.39
C ASP A 101 -2.23 1.14 -12.01
N ASP A 102 -3.22 0.43 -11.47
CA ASP A 102 -3.70 0.55 -10.09
C ASP A 102 -2.66 0.12 -9.04
N THR A 103 -2.03 -1.05 -9.18
CA THR A 103 -0.97 -1.50 -8.26
C THR A 103 0.24 -0.55 -8.29
N ARG A 104 0.58 -0.07 -9.49
CA ARG A 104 1.60 0.96 -9.72
C ARG A 104 1.21 2.29 -9.07
N SER A 105 -0.04 2.72 -9.22
CA SER A 105 -0.59 3.96 -8.64
C SER A 105 -0.55 3.91 -7.12
N LEU A 106 -0.97 2.79 -6.51
CA LEU A 106 -0.87 2.55 -5.07
C LEU A 106 0.57 2.69 -4.57
N ILE A 107 1.53 2.02 -5.24
CA ILE A 107 2.95 2.12 -4.90
C ILE A 107 3.48 3.56 -5.05
N VAL A 108 3.06 4.30 -6.08
CA VAL A 108 3.50 5.69 -6.26
C VAL A 108 2.88 6.63 -5.21
N ARG A 109 1.61 6.43 -4.85
CA ARG A 109 0.89 7.26 -3.87
C ARG A 109 1.29 6.97 -2.42
N ALA A 110 1.71 5.75 -2.10
CA ALA A 110 2.28 5.39 -0.80
C ALA A 110 3.48 6.28 -0.41
N PHE A 111 4.31 6.66 -1.38
CA PHE A 111 5.51 7.48 -1.19
C PHE A 111 5.27 8.99 -1.48
N SER A 112 4.03 9.46 -1.34
CA SER A 112 3.68 10.87 -1.48
C SER A 112 4.37 11.78 -0.44
N PRO A 113 4.53 13.09 -0.70
CA PRO A 113 5.07 14.03 0.28
C PRO A 113 4.24 14.04 1.57
N THR A 114 4.91 13.94 2.73
CA THR A 114 4.26 14.16 4.03
C THR A 114 4.18 15.66 4.32
N VAL A 115 2.99 16.15 4.68
CA VAL A 115 2.76 17.52 5.15
C VAL A 115 2.26 17.47 6.58
N ALA A 116 3.02 18.02 7.51
CA ALA A 116 2.63 18.04 8.91
C ALA A 116 1.53 19.09 9.14
N ILE A 117 0.65 18.84 10.11
CA ILE A 117 -0.35 19.81 10.58
C ILE A 117 -0.04 20.15 12.04
N TYR A 118 -0.16 21.42 12.39
CA TYR A 118 -0.14 21.92 13.75
C TYR A 118 -1.22 22.99 13.90
N ALA A 119 -2.38 22.57 14.40
CA ALA A 119 -3.47 23.46 14.75
C ALA A 119 -3.28 24.05 16.16
N SER A 120 -3.94 25.19 16.42
CA SER A 120 -4.20 25.67 17.77
C SER A 120 -5.48 25.02 18.34
N PRO A 121 -5.64 24.93 19.67
CA PRO A 121 -6.76 24.23 20.29
C PRO A 121 -8.13 24.71 19.79
N GLU A 122 -8.29 26.01 19.53
CA GLU A 122 -9.55 26.60 19.06
C GLU A 122 -9.97 26.09 17.66
N VAL A 123 -9.00 25.65 16.84
CA VAL A 123 -9.23 25.09 15.51
C VAL A 123 -9.53 23.59 15.59
N ASP A 124 -8.86 22.86 16.49
CA ASP A 124 -9.22 21.47 16.79
C ASP A 124 -10.61 21.38 17.45
N GLU A 125 -10.99 22.33 18.30
CA GLU A 125 -12.36 22.49 18.83
C GLU A 125 -13.39 22.80 17.73
N LEU A 126 -13.04 23.56 16.68
CA LEU A 126 -13.91 23.78 15.52
C LEU A 126 -14.17 22.48 14.75
N ALA A 127 -13.14 21.64 14.58
CA ALA A 127 -13.29 20.32 13.95
C ALA A 127 -14.04 19.32 14.85
N ALA A 128 -13.78 19.32 16.15
CA ALA A 128 -14.50 18.50 17.12
C ALA A 128 -16.00 18.84 17.18
N ARG A 129 -16.37 20.12 17.02
CA ARG A 129 -17.77 20.56 16.85
C ARG A 129 -18.46 20.00 15.61
N LYS A 130 -17.72 19.48 14.62
CA LYS A 130 -18.24 18.72 13.47
C LYS A 130 -18.27 17.20 13.68
N GLY A 131 -18.03 16.72 14.91
CA GLY A 131 -17.97 15.30 15.25
C GLY A 131 -16.62 14.61 14.99
N LEU A 132 -15.57 15.36 14.60
CA LEU A 132 -14.28 14.77 14.23
C LEU A 132 -13.36 14.57 15.45
N LYS A 133 -13.27 13.32 15.92
CA LYS A 133 -12.36 12.89 17.01
C LYS A 133 -10.89 13.31 16.78
N ASN A 134 -10.43 13.32 15.53
CA ASN A 134 -9.05 13.60 15.13
C ASN A 134 -8.74 15.08 14.84
N GLY A 135 -9.58 16.01 15.31
CA GLY A 135 -9.36 17.45 15.19
C GLY A 135 -9.22 17.94 13.75
N PHE A 136 -8.49 19.03 13.55
CA PHE A 136 -8.27 19.65 12.24
C PHE A 136 -7.47 18.73 11.30
N VAL A 137 -6.64 17.84 11.84
CA VAL A 137 -5.92 16.83 11.05
C VAL A 137 -6.90 15.86 10.39
N GLY A 138 -7.92 15.40 11.13
CA GLY A 138 -8.99 14.56 10.60
C GLY A 138 -9.79 15.24 9.49
N LEU A 139 -10.07 16.54 9.63
CA LEU A 139 -10.80 17.33 8.63
C LEU A 139 -10.02 17.51 7.31
N VAL A 140 -8.71 17.72 7.39
CA VAL A 140 -7.86 18.01 6.21
C VAL A 140 -7.35 16.75 5.52
N ARG A 141 -7.11 15.65 6.26
CA ARG A 141 -6.42 14.46 5.75
C ARG A 141 -7.02 13.87 4.46
N PRO A 142 -8.32 13.62 4.31
CA PRO A 142 -8.87 12.98 3.11
C PRO A 142 -8.67 13.79 1.83
N PHE A 143 -8.61 15.12 1.94
CA PHE A 143 -8.36 16.02 0.80
C PHE A 143 -6.91 15.97 0.29
N GLY A 144 -5.99 15.35 1.04
CA GLY A 144 -4.61 15.10 0.61
C GLY A 144 -4.45 13.91 -0.32
N ASP A 145 -5.26 12.85 -0.15
CA ASP A 145 -5.06 11.55 -0.79
C ASP A 145 -5.05 11.63 -2.33
N LYS A 146 -5.87 12.51 -2.89
CA LYS A 146 -5.86 12.88 -4.31
C LYS A 146 -6.17 14.37 -4.48
N ILE A 147 -5.15 15.15 -4.84
CA ILE A 147 -5.29 16.59 -5.07
C ILE A 147 -6.29 16.82 -6.22
N ASN A 148 -7.27 17.70 -5.99
CA ASN A 148 -8.27 18.03 -6.99
C ASN A 148 -7.63 18.59 -8.26
N GLY A 149 -7.73 17.86 -9.37
CA GLY A 149 -7.27 18.25 -10.70
C GLY A 149 -5.75 18.31 -10.86
N LYS A 150 -5.28 18.77 -12.02
CA LYS A 150 -3.87 18.55 -12.42
C LYS A 150 -2.88 19.34 -11.58
N VAL A 151 -1.88 18.65 -11.03
CA VAL A 151 -0.68 19.21 -10.39
C VAL A 151 0.47 19.19 -11.39
N VAL A 152 1.15 20.32 -11.59
CA VAL A 152 2.28 20.43 -12.52
C VAL A 152 3.58 20.39 -11.73
N VAL A 153 4.49 19.49 -12.14
CA VAL A 153 5.79 19.24 -11.49
C VAL A 153 6.89 19.33 -12.54
N ARG A 154 7.99 20.01 -12.24
CA ARG A 154 9.18 20.12 -13.10
C ARG A 154 10.21 19.05 -12.71
N ASP A 155 10.67 18.26 -13.68
CA ASP A 155 11.79 17.35 -13.45
C ASP A 155 13.15 18.07 -13.44
N SER A 156 14.22 17.37 -13.05
CA SER A 156 15.56 17.94 -12.94
C SER A 156 16.21 18.38 -14.26
N THR A 157 15.56 18.14 -15.40
CA THR A 157 15.94 18.68 -16.71
C THR A 157 15.14 19.92 -17.11
N GLY A 158 14.25 20.39 -16.22
CA GLY A 158 13.38 21.54 -16.44
C GLY A 158 12.10 21.21 -17.21
N ALA A 159 11.80 19.94 -17.47
CA ALA A 159 10.60 19.54 -18.20
C ALA A 159 9.40 19.42 -17.25
N SER A 160 8.37 20.26 -17.49
CA SER A 160 7.11 20.23 -16.76
C SER A 160 6.24 19.02 -17.17
N ARG A 161 5.67 18.32 -16.19
CA ARG A 161 4.70 17.23 -16.37
C ARG A 161 3.48 17.49 -15.51
N ALA A 162 2.29 17.14 -16.01
CA ALA A 162 1.04 17.27 -15.28
C ALA A 162 0.55 15.90 -14.82
N TRP A 163 0.21 15.77 -13.54
CA TRP A 163 -0.28 14.54 -12.91
C TRP A 163 -1.74 14.74 -12.45
N GLU A 164 -2.57 13.71 -12.60
CA GLU A 164 -4.01 13.69 -12.27
C GLU A 164 -4.31 12.87 -10.99
N ASP A 165 -3.27 12.25 -10.46
CA ASP A 165 -3.23 11.23 -9.42
C ASP A 165 -2.18 11.58 -8.33
N PHE A 166 -1.79 12.86 -8.26
CA PHE A 166 -0.88 13.36 -7.23
C PHE A 166 -1.61 13.45 -5.89
N GLY A 167 -0.96 13.04 -4.80
CA GLY A 167 -1.48 13.09 -3.43
C GLY A 167 -0.41 13.58 -2.45
N VAL A 168 -0.79 13.75 -1.19
CA VAL A 168 0.07 14.08 -0.04
C VAL A 168 -0.49 13.44 1.23
N HIS A 169 0.40 13.11 2.17
CA HIS A 169 0.03 12.50 3.44
C HIS A 169 -0.02 13.56 4.54
N PHE A 170 -1.20 13.79 5.13
CA PHE A 170 -1.36 14.69 6.27
C PHE A 170 -1.29 13.95 7.62
N ALA A 171 -0.49 14.48 8.55
CA ALA A 171 -0.28 13.92 9.89
C ALA A 171 -0.09 15.04 10.93
N ASP A 172 -0.47 14.82 12.20
CA ASP A 172 -0.15 15.77 13.28
C ASP A 172 1.37 15.81 13.53
N LEU A 173 1.92 17.01 13.65
CA LEU A 173 3.33 17.22 13.96
C LEU A 173 3.72 16.68 15.35
N GLY A 174 2.78 16.67 16.31
CA GLY A 174 3.00 16.16 17.66
C GLY A 174 3.12 14.63 17.69
N GLN A 175 2.17 13.93 17.07
CA GLN A 175 2.23 12.48 16.83
C GLN A 175 3.51 12.10 16.08
N LEU A 176 3.77 12.73 14.92
CA LEU A 176 4.93 12.43 14.08
C LEU A 176 6.27 12.58 14.82
N VAL A 177 6.39 13.54 15.74
CA VAL A 177 7.56 13.67 16.63
C VAL A 177 7.56 12.59 17.71
N ARG A 178 6.44 12.34 18.41
CA ARG A 178 6.34 11.30 19.45
C ARG A 178 6.74 9.91 18.91
N ASP A 179 6.13 9.49 17.80
CA ASP A 179 6.35 8.19 17.16
C ASP A 179 7.77 8.02 16.60
N SER A 180 8.51 9.13 16.45
CA SER A 180 9.92 9.15 16.06
C SER A 180 10.90 9.12 17.24
N THR A 181 10.39 9.25 18.46
CA THR A 181 11.14 9.27 19.73
C THR A 181 10.83 8.10 20.65
N SER A 182 9.74 7.36 20.40
CA SER A 182 9.47 6.08 21.05
C SER A 182 10.59 5.08 20.76
N SER A 183 11.41 4.77 21.77
CA SER A 183 12.58 3.89 21.69
C SER A 183 12.24 2.40 21.50
N HIS A 184 10.96 2.05 21.55
CA HIS A 184 10.46 0.74 21.17
C HIS A 184 10.15 0.75 19.66
N PRO A 185 10.84 -0.06 18.81
CA PRO A 185 10.31 -0.33 17.48
C PRO A 185 8.94 -0.98 17.66
N VAL A 186 7.92 -0.55 16.91
CA VAL A 186 6.54 -1.08 17.03
C VAL A 186 6.55 -2.55 16.65
N PRO A 187 6.59 -3.51 17.60
CA PRO A 187 6.91 -4.90 17.27
C PRO A 187 5.77 -5.54 16.47
N ASN A 188 4.56 -5.12 16.81
CA ASN A 188 3.29 -5.65 16.36
C ASN A 188 2.82 -4.98 15.05
N SER A 189 3.67 -4.30 14.26
CA SER A 189 3.22 -3.64 13.01
C SER A 189 2.69 -4.64 11.98
N THR A 190 3.36 -5.79 11.82
CA THR A 190 2.88 -6.91 10.99
C THR A 190 1.75 -7.68 11.66
N GLU A 191 1.74 -7.78 12.98
CA GLU A 191 0.67 -8.47 13.73
C GLU A 191 -0.66 -7.69 13.64
N LYS A 192 -0.63 -6.36 13.80
CA LYS A 192 -1.79 -5.47 13.62
C LYS A 192 -2.26 -5.38 12.16
N LEU A 193 -1.35 -5.61 11.21
CA LEU A 193 -1.74 -5.80 9.80
C LEU A 193 -2.49 -7.13 9.62
N GLU A 194 -2.02 -8.21 10.24
CA GLU A 194 -2.66 -9.53 10.18
C GLU A 194 -4.03 -9.52 10.89
N GLU A 195 -4.11 -8.99 12.12
CA GLU A 195 -5.35 -8.79 12.91
C GLU A 195 -6.41 -7.98 12.13
N LEU A 196 -5.97 -6.95 11.39
CA LEU A 196 -6.86 -6.19 10.51
C LEU A 196 -7.32 -7.01 9.30
N MET A 197 -6.47 -7.87 8.74
CA MET A 197 -6.88 -8.78 7.67
C MET A 197 -7.81 -9.88 8.19
N GLU A 198 -7.61 -10.38 9.41
CA GLU A 198 -8.52 -11.33 10.07
C GLU A 198 -9.92 -10.73 10.23
N HIS A 199 -10.03 -9.46 10.62
CA HIS A 199 -11.30 -8.74 10.68
C HIS A 199 -11.99 -8.64 9.30
N PHE A 200 -11.28 -8.25 8.25
CA PHE A 200 -11.84 -8.14 6.89
C PHE A 200 -12.08 -9.50 6.18
N VAL A 201 -11.47 -10.58 6.66
CA VAL A 201 -11.68 -11.94 6.14
C VAL A 201 -12.78 -12.68 6.91
N GLY A 202 -12.92 -12.40 8.21
CA GLY A 202 -13.90 -13.02 9.11
C GLY A 202 -15.29 -12.39 9.02
N ASP A 203 -15.39 -11.06 9.17
CA ASP A 203 -16.62 -10.35 8.82
C ASP A 203 -16.73 -10.29 7.29
N GLY A 204 -17.94 -10.53 6.78
CA GLY A 204 -18.19 -10.58 5.36
C GLY A 204 -17.93 -9.23 4.69
N PHE A 205 -16.76 -9.08 4.06
CA PHE A 205 -16.44 -7.95 3.21
C PHE A 205 -17.57 -7.74 2.19
N ASP A 206 -18.28 -6.62 2.29
CA ASP A 206 -19.50 -6.38 1.52
C ASP A 206 -19.18 -6.35 0.01
N GLU A 207 -19.77 -7.28 -0.75
CA GLU A 207 -19.42 -7.54 -2.16
C GLU A 207 -20.06 -6.52 -3.13
N THR A 208 -20.18 -5.26 -2.70
CA THR A 208 -20.90 -4.20 -3.42
C THR A 208 -20.06 -3.42 -4.43
N GLU A 209 -18.73 -3.59 -4.47
CA GLU A 209 -17.88 -3.13 -5.58
C GLU A 209 -17.01 -4.25 -6.20
N ASP A 210 -17.19 -4.45 -7.50
CA ASP A 210 -16.44 -5.24 -8.49
C ASP A 210 -16.09 -6.73 -8.19
N ILE A 211 -16.86 -7.59 -8.88
CA ILE A 211 -16.59 -9.03 -9.09
C ILE A 211 -15.22 -9.24 -9.75
N LEU A 212 -14.43 -10.16 -9.21
CA LEU A 212 -13.04 -10.45 -9.60
C LEU A 212 -12.81 -10.66 -11.11
N GLY A 213 -12.03 -9.77 -11.73
CA GLY A 213 -11.53 -9.93 -13.10
C GLY A 213 -10.38 -10.93 -13.22
N ARG A 214 -10.31 -11.64 -14.37
CA ARG A 214 -9.40 -12.76 -14.59
C ARG A 214 -7.91 -12.34 -14.59
N GLY A 215 -7.19 -12.70 -13.52
CA GLY A 215 -5.75 -12.46 -13.37
C GLY A 215 -5.38 -11.15 -12.67
N GLU A 216 -6.36 -10.46 -12.09
CA GLU A 216 -6.18 -9.18 -11.42
C GLU A 216 -5.64 -9.31 -9.99
N THR A 217 -5.34 -8.18 -9.36
CA THR A 217 -4.99 -8.11 -7.93
C THR A 217 -6.24 -8.28 -7.07
N SER A 218 -6.33 -9.42 -6.39
CA SER A 218 -7.26 -9.66 -5.27
C SER A 218 -7.41 -8.40 -4.39
N PRO A 219 -8.64 -7.92 -4.11
CA PRO A 219 -8.89 -6.76 -3.24
C PRO A 219 -8.21 -6.90 -1.87
N PHE A 220 -8.22 -8.10 -1.28
CA PHE A 220 -7.50 -8.40 -0.04
C PHE A 220 -5.98 -8.17 -0.17
N TYR A 221 -5.35 -8.54 -1.29
CA TYR A 221 -3.93 -8.24 -1.51
C TYR A 221 -3.67 -6.75 -1.72
N ARG A 222 -4.56 -6.04 -2.43
CA ARG A 222 -4.48 -4.57 -2.60
C ARG A 222 -4.55 -3.87 -1.24
N LEU A 223 -5.49 -4.27 -0.39
CA LEU A 223 -5.68 -3.74 0.96
C LEU A 223 -4.51 -4.08 1.88
N PHE A 224 -4.05 -5.32 1.89
CA PHE A 224 -2.84 -5.76 2.61
C PHE A 224 -1.61 -4.94 2.22
N LEU A 225 -1.37 -4.75 0.92
CA LEU A 225 -0.25 -3.94 0.41
C LEU A 225 -0.41 -2.45 0.78
N ALA A 226 -1.63 -1.90 0.69
CA ALA A 226 -1.91 -0.51 1.10
C ALA A 226 -1.65 -0.29 2.60
N ARG A 227 -2.13 -1.20 3.46
CA ARG A 227 -1.99 -1.13 4.92
C ARG A 227 -0.55 -1.43 5.39
N LEU A 228 0.19 -2.28 4.67
CA LEU A 228 1.64 -2.43 4.85
C LEU A 228 2.42 -1.14 4.52
N LEU A 229 1.97 -0.39 3.50
CA LEU A 229 2.59 0.86 3.04
C LEU A 229 2.09 2.14 3.76
N SER A 230 1.06 2.03 4.59
CA SER A 230 0.61 3.13 5.47
C SER A 230 1.28 3.10 6.85
N SER A 231 1.76 1.93 7.32
CA SER A 231 2.25 1.69 8.69
C SER A 231 3.63 2.30 9.07
N GLN A 232 4.27 3.12 8.23
CA GLN A 232 5.62 3.66 8.51
C GLN A 232 5.59 4.96 9.33
N THR A 233 6.39 4.99 10.41
CA THR A 233 6.72 6.20 11.19
C THR A 233 7.89 6.97 10.57
N MET A 234 8.20 8.16 11.11
CA MET A 234 9.40 8.91 10.72
C MET A 234 10.68 8.21 11.22
N SER A 235 11.69 8.11 10.36
CA SER A 235 12.91 7.33 10.63
C SER A 235 14.17 8.00 10.04
N PRO A 236 15.39 7.64 10.46
CA PRO A 236 16.62 8.27 9.98
C PRO A 236 17.01 7.87 8.55
N HIS A 237 16.69 6.64 8.12
CA HIS A 237 17.22 6.04 6.90
C HIS A 237 16.51 6.42 5.58
N GLU A 238 15.32 7.02 5.67
CA GLU A 238 14.53 7.50 4.55
C GLU A 238 13.74 8.75 4.94
N SER A 239 13.50 9.65 3.99
CA SER A 239 12.87 10.95 4.22
C SER A 239 11.39 11.04 3.82
N PHE A 240 10.71 9.93 3.50
CA PHE A 240 9.32 9.98 3.00
C PHE A 240 8.29 10.46 4.03
N ARG A 241 8.46 10.03 5.28
CA ARG A 241 7.66 10.49 6.43
C ARG A 241 8.26 11.72 7.13
N HIS A 242 9.30 12.35 6.56
CA HIS A 242 9.78 13.66 7.04
C HIS A 242 8.91 14.76 6.41
N PRO A 243 8.52 15.81 7.16
CA PRO A 243 7.74 16.90 6.57
C PRO A 243 8.45 17.58 5.38
N ALA A 244 7.74 17.68 4.25
CA ALA A 244 8.10 18.54 3.13
C ALA A 244 7.73 20.01 3.42
N GLY A 245 6.65 20.18 4.19
CA GLY A 245 6.24 21.41 4.85
C GLY A 245 5.31 21.10 6.02
N ALA A 246 4.90 22.15 6.75
CA ALA A 246 3.91 22.07 7.81
C ALA A 246 2.88 23.21 7.67
N VAL A 247 1.62 22.87 7.88
CA VAL A 247 0.50 23.80 8.05
C VAL A 247 0.44 24.21 9.52
N ILE A 248 0.54 25.51 9.80
CA ILE A 248 0.33 26.10 11.13
C ILE A 248 -1.01 26.84 11.09
N ALA A 249 -2.02 26.30 11.77
CA ALA A 249 -3.39 26.81 11.74
C ALA A 249 -3.78 27.49 13.07
N ILE A 250 -4.45 28.65 12.98
CA ILE A 250 -5.04 29.39 14.11
C ILE A 250 -6.46 29.84 13.77
N SER A 251 -7.27 30.12 14.79
CA SER A 251 -8.64 30.65 14.63
C SER A 251 -8.65 32.18 14.45
N SER A 252 -9.66 32.73 13.77
CA SER A 252 -9.96 34.17 13.81
C SER A 252 -10.42 34.65 15.20
N SER A 253 -10.86 33.74 16.06
CA SER A 253 -11.21 34.04 17.46
C SER A 253 -10.01 34.11 18.42
N THR A 254 -8.80 33.69 17.99
CA THR A 254 -7.59 33.73 18.82
C THR A 254 -7.21 35.18 19.15
N THR A 255 -7.05 35.50 20.45
CA THR A 255 -6.93 36.89 20.95
C THR A 255 -5.62 37.59 20.63
N GLN A 256 -4.51 36.85 20.46
CA GLN A 256 -3.18 37.40 20.15
C GLN A 256 -2.53 36.61 18.99
N PRO A 257 -3.12 36.64 17.78
CA PRO A 257 -2.83 35.68 16.73
C PRO A 257 -1.37 35.69 16.25
N ILE A 258 -0.71 36.85 16.20
CA ILE A 258 0.70 36.97 15.79
C ILE A 258 1.67 36.46 16.88
N GLU A 259 1.34 36.67 18.17
CA GLU A 259 2.07 36.10 19.31
C GLU A 259 1.93 34.58 19.31
N THR A 260 0.71 34.07 19.14
CA THR A 260 0.42 32.64 18.98
C THR A 260 1.22 32.05 17.82
N LEU A 261 1.16 32.61 16.61
CA LEU A 261 1.94 32.12 15.46
C LEU A 261 3.46 32.15 15.69
N ARG A 262 3.98 33.14 16.43
CA ARG A 262 5.39 33.22 16.82
C ARG A 262 5.76 32.11 17.82
N ASN A 263 4.91 31.83 18.79
CA ASN A 263 5.06 30.75 19.76
C ASN A 263 4.99 29.38 19.08
N LEU A 264 3.97 29.13 18.23
CA LEU A 264 3.86 27.91 17.42
C LEU A 264 5.11 27.71 16.56
N TYR A 265 5.60 28.75 15.87
CA TYR A 265 6.87 28.69 15.13
C TYR A 265 8.03 28.25 16.02
N GLN A 266 8.22 28.88 17.19
CA GLN A 266 9.29 28.54 18.14
C GLN A 266 9.19 27.08 18.62
N GLN A 267 7.99 26.59 18.94
CA GLN A 267 7.75 25.20 19.33
C GLN A 267 8.15 24.21 18.23
N THR A 268 7.91 24.54 16.95
CA THR A 268 8.34 23.72 15.80
C THR A 268 9.83 23.84 15.44
N ALA A 269 10.53 24.85 15.95
CA ALA A 269 11.91 25.17 15.56
C ALA A 269 12.93 24.75 16.62
N SER A 270 12.59 24.84 17.91
CA SER A 270 13.49 24.52 19.03
C SER A 270 12.77 24.12 20.32
N GLY A 271 11.46 23.85 20.27
CA GLY A 271 10.66 23.44 21.42
C GLY A 271 10.18 21.98 21.34
N SER A 272 9.07 21.70 22.03
CA SER A 272 8.49 20.36 22.20
C SER A 272 7.97 19.69 20.92
N ARG A 273 7.85 20.42 19.80
CA ARG A 273 7.51 19.90 18.47
C ARG A 273 8.64 20.09 17.45
N ALA A 274 9.88 20.24 17.90
CA ALA A 274 11.06 20.21 17.04
C ALA A 274 11.29 18.77 16.50
N LEU A 275 11.80 18.66 15.27
CA LEU A 275 12.11 17.36 14.67
C LEU A 275 13.40 16.76 15.27
N PRO A 276 13.57 15.41 15.27
CA PRO A 276 14.79 14.75 15.72
C PRO A 276 16.05 15.18 14.97
N ALA A 277 17.23 15.00 15.58
CA ALA A 277 18.52 15.47 15.05
C ALA A 277 18.98 14.83 13.71
N TYR A 278 18.31 13.77 13.24
CA TYR A 278 18.51 13.19 11.91
C TYR A 278 17.61 13.80 10.83
N ALA A 279 16.53 14.47 11.21
CA ALA A 279 15.54 15.07 10.32
C ALA A 279 15.85 16.56 10.09
N HIS A 280 15.58 17.05 8.87
CA HIS A 280 15.96 18.41 8.48
C HIS A 280 15.01 19.46 9.11
N PRO A 281 15.51 20.39 9.96
CA PRO A 281 14.66 21.33 10.71
C PRO A 281 14.07 22.46 9.83
N GLU A 282 14.66 22.70 8.65
CA GLU A 282 14.02 23.54 7.63
C GLU A 282 13.09 22.70 6.75
N TYR A 283 11.82 23.02 6.82
CA TYR A 283 10.76 22.65 5.89
C TYR A 283 9.88 23.90 5.66
N LEU A 284 9.07 23.90 4.60
CA LEU A 284 8.18 25.03 4.33
C LEU A 284 7.15 25.18 5.46
N ARG A 285 6.99 26.36 6.05
CA ARG A 285 5.88 26.66 6.97
C ARG A 285 4.82 27.45 6.22
N TYR A 286 3.57 26.99 6.31
CA TYR A 286 2.42 27.59 5.65
C TYR A 286 1.37 27.95 6.70
N TYR A 287 0.95 29.20 6.72
CA TYR A 287 0.10 29.75 7.78
C TYR A 287 -1.36 29.78 7.34
N VAL A 288 -2.26 29.25 8.16
CA VAL A 288 -3.69 29.22 7.89
C VAL A 288 -4.42 29.96 8.99
N LEU A 289 -5.19 30.99 8.60
CA LEU A 289 -6.20 31.56 9.45
C LEU A 289 -7.51 30.85 9.14
N VAL A 290 -8.08 30.15 10.11
CA VAL A 290 -9.38 29.48 10.00
C VAL A 290 -10.45 30.44 10.48
N HIS A 291 -11.43 30.70 9.61
CA HIS A 291 -12.52 31.63 9.86
C HIS A 291 -13.84 30.87 10.07
N ASP A 292 -14.39 31.00 11.28
CA ASP A 292 -15.68 30.44 11.71
C ASP A 292 -16.84 31.29 11.15
N GLU A 293 -17.41 30.89 10.01
CA GLU A 293 -18.42 31.68 9.29
C GLU A 293 -19.71 31.92 10.10
N ASP A 294 -19.99 31.05 11.08
CA ASP A 294 -21.21 31.12 11.90
C ASP A 294 -21.04 32.04 13.13
N ARG A 295 -19.81 32.49 13.44
CA ARG A 295 -19.49 33.18 14.69
C ARG A 295 -18.63 34.44 14.55
N ASP A 296 -17.67 34.44 13.64
CA ASP A 296 -16.65 35.51 13.55
C ASP A 296 -16.98 36.57 12.49
N ASP A 297 -16.42 37.76 12.67
CA ASP A 297 -16.56 38.86 11.71
C ASP A 297 -15.52 38.73 10.58
N PHE A 298 -16.01 38.48 9.36
CA PHE A 298 -15.17 38.38 8.15
C PHE A 298 -14.29 39.64 7.93
N SER A 299 -14.78 40.83 8.29
CA SER A 299 -14.06 42.10 8.12
C SER A 299 -12.80 42.15 9.00
N LYS A 300 -12.94 41.71 10.26
CA LYS A 300 -11.83 41.59 11.22
C LYS A 300 -10.86 40.50 10.79
N SER A 301 -11.40 39.36 10.36
CA SER A 301 -10.63 38.18 9.92
C SER A 301 -9.81 38.48 8.67
N SER A 302 -10.35 39.23 7.72
CA SER A 302 -9.67 39.70 6.52
C SER A 302 -8.56 40.72 6.83
N ALA A 303 -8.82 41.68 7.73
CA ALA A 303 -7.81 42.64 8.19
C ALA A 303 -6.64 41.94 8.93
N LEU A 304 -6.95 40.95 9.76
CA LEU A 304 -5.96 40.09 10.43
C LEU A 304 -5.16 39.27 9.41
N PHE A 305 -5.82 38.69 8.40
CA PHE A 305 -5.15 37.92 7.34
C PHE A 305 -4.14 38.77 6.56
N ASP A 306 -4.48 40.03 6.25
CA ASP A 306 -3.56 40.97 5.63
C ASP A 306 -2.42 41.42 6.55
N GLN A 307 -2.64 41.44 7.87
CA GLN A 307 -1.55 41.63 8.84
C GLN A 307 -0.63 40.40 8.89
N MET A 308 -1.18 39.18 8.84
CA MET A 308 -0.44 37.92 8.81
C MET A 308 0.49 37.85 7.59
N LYS A 309 0.00 38.19 6.39
CA LYS A 309 0.82 38.27 5.16
C LYS A 309 2.01 39.22 5.29
N ARG A 310 1.85 40.35 5.99
CA ARG A 310 2.93 41.35 6.20
C ARG A 310 4.03 40.85 7.14
N HIS A 311 3.71 39.95 8.08
CA HIS A 311 4.69 39.39 9.02
C HIS A 311 5.30 38.06 8.56
N PHE A 312 4.53 37.20 7.89
CA PHE A 312 4.92 35.82 7.55
C PHE A 312 5.08 35.56 6.04
N GLY A 313 4.74 36.53 5.19
CA GLY A 313 4.94 36.47 3.74
C GLY A 313 3.77 35.87 2.96
N LEU A 314 4.05 35.30 1.79
CA LEU A 314 3.03 34.84 0.83
C LEU A 314 2.50 33.43 1.11
N HIS A 315 3.12 32.66 2.01
CA HIS A 315 2.68 31.31 2.37
C HIS A 315 1.58 31.38 3.45
N CYS A 316 0.48 32.05 3.11
CA CYS A 316 -0.63 32.39 4.01
C CYS A 316 -1.98 32.16 3.30
N HIS A 317 -2.90 31.41 3.92
CA HIS A 317 -4.28 31.22 3.41
C HIS A 317 -5.34 31.57 4.47
N LEU A 318 -6.53 31.97 4.01
CA LEU A 318 -7.71 32.24 4.83
C LEU A 318 -8.76 31.16 4.53
N LEU A 319 -8.77 30.10 5.35
CA LEU A 319 -9.68 28.98 5.20
C LEU A 319 -11.01 29.34 5.88
N ARG A 320 -12.08 29.45 5.10
CA ARG A 320 -13.44 29.71 5.60
C ARG A 320 -14.14 28.39 5.83
N LEU A 321 -14.71 28.19 7.03
CA LEU A 321 -15.46 26.99 7.41
C LEU A 321 -16.67 27.41 8.25
N ARG A 322 -17.81 26.78 8.04
CA ARG A 322 -18.87 26.76 9.06
C ARG A 322 -18.41 25.94 10.27
N SER A 323 -18.97 26.20 11.45
CA SER A 323 -18.68 25.47 12.69
C SER A 323 -19.89 24.79 13.31
N VAL A 324 -21.07 25.00 12.73
CA VAL A 324 -22.24 24.12 12.91
C VAL A 324 -21.92 22.70 12.39
N SER A 325 -22.38 21.69 13.14
CA SER A 325 -22.46 20.29 12.73
C SER A 325 -23.64 20.08 11.80
N CYS A 326 -23.47 19.32 10.71
CA CYS A 326 -24.53 19.00 9.78
C CYS A 326 -24.83 17.49 9.73
N THR A 327 -26.05 17.17 9.33
CA THR A 327 -26.63 15.83 9.20
C THR A 327 -26.96 15.54 7.75
N GLN A 328 -27.20 14.27 7.40
CA GLN A 328 -27.64 13.86 6.06
C GLN A 328 -28.97 14.53 5.62
N SER A 329 -29.76 15.05 6.56
CA SER A 329 -31.01 15.77 6.31
C SER A 329 -30.86 17.27 6.06
N ASP A 330 -29.66 17.85 6.20
CA ASP A 330 -29.43 19.28 5.97
C ASP A 330 -29.05 19.57 4.51
N ASP A 331 -29.60 20.65 3.95
CA ASP A 331 -29.29 21.11 2.58
C ASP A 331 -27.79 21.43 2.38
N ASP A 332 -27.31 21.25 1.15
CA ASP A 332 -25.92 21.45 0.71
C ASP A 332 -24.86 20.63 1.48
N THR A 333 -25.22 19.47 2.05
CA THR A 333 -24.27 18.55 2.71
C THR A 333 -23.64 17.52 1.76
N GLU A 334 -22.43 17.07 2.11
CA GLU A 334 -21.77 15.92 1.52
C GLU A 334 -21.10 15.08 2.62
N GLU A 335 -20.95 13.77 2.39
CA GLU A 335 -20.21 12.87 3.27
C GLU A 335 -18.71 13.23 3.24
N LEU A 336 -18.06 13.32 4.41
CA LEU A 336 -16.61 13.52 4.43
C LEU A 336 -15.92 12.27 3.85
N PRO A 337 -15.08 12.40 2.82
CA PRO A 337 -14.40 11.23 2.25
C PRO A 337 -13.58 10.49 3.30
N SER A 338 -13.60 9.16 3.27
CA SER A 338 -12.75 8.33 4.11
C SER A 338 -11.28 8.48 3.72
N GLY A 339 -10.37 8.38 4.70
CA GLY A 339 -8.93 8.47 4.45
C GLY A 339 -8.38 7.15 3.92
N GLU A 340 -7.74 7.17 2.75
CA GLU A 340 -7.14 5.97 2.15
C GLU A 340 -5.90 5.51 2.94
N TRP A 341 -5.07 6.46 3.40
CA TRP A 341 -3.74 6.21 3.97
C TRP A 341 -3.71 6.04 5.49
N LEU A 342 -4.69 5.33 6.05
CA LEU A 342 -4.75 4.95 7.46
C LEU A 342 -3.81 3.77 7.77
N SER A 343 -3.09 3.84 8.89
CA SER A 343 -2.30 2.71 9.44
C SER A 343 -3.20 1.58 9.93
N PRO A 344 -2.68 0.34 10.10
CA PRO A 344 -3.47 -0.77 10.62
C PRO A 344 -4.11 -0.47 11.98
N THR A 345 -3.37 0.18 12.88
CA THR A 345 -3.84 0.57 14.22
C THR A 345 -4.94 1.65 14.17
N GLU A 346 -4.82 2.65 13.30
CA GLU A 346 -5.88 3.65 13.10
C GLU A 346 -7.14 2.99 12.52
N GLN A 347 -7.00 2.07 11.57
CA GLN A 347 -8.15 1.37 10.97
C GLN A 347 -8.84 0.45 11.99
N LEU A 348 -8.10 -0.29 12.81
CA LEU A 348 -8.66 -1.12 13.88
C LEU A 348 -9.39 -0.28 14.94
N SER A 349 -8.80 0.85 15.34
CA SER A 349 -9.44 1.78 16.29
C SER A 349 -10.72 2.38 15.72
N LEU A 350 -10.78 2.66 14.41
CA LEU A 350 -12.00 3.10 13.75
C LEU A 350 -13.04 1.99 13.68
N LEU A 351 -12.67 0.76 13.29
CA LEU A 351 -13.60 -0.37 13.25
C LEU A 351 -14.25 -0.60 14.62
N GLN A 352 -13.45 -0.58 15.70
CA GLN A 352 -13.92 -0.64 17.09
C GLN A 352 -14.87 0.53 17.43
N ASP A 353 -14.46 1.77 17.18
CA ASP A 353 -15.29 2.98 17.36
C ASP A 353 -16.63 2.93 16.60
N THR A 354 -16.72 2.13 15.53
CA THR A 354 -17.89 2.04 14.65
C THR A 354 -18.76 0.82 14.90
N ALA A 355 -18.26 -0.25 15.52
CA ALA A 355 -19.05 -1.43 15.88
C ALA A 355 -20.23 -1.04 16.78
N ASP A 356 -19.95 -0.26 17.83
CA ASP A 356 -20.94 0.32 18.76
C ASP A 356 -22.02 1.18 18.04
N LEU A 357 -21.71 1.75 16.88
CA LEU A 357 -22.62 2.59 16.09
C LEU A 357 -23.43 1.79 15.05
N ILE A 358 -22.88 0.68 14.57
CA ILE A 358 -23.55 -0.24 13.64
C ILE A 358 -24.67 -0.99 14.36
N GLU A 359 -24.49 -1.40 15.63
CA GLU A 359 -25.57 -1.94 16.46
C GLU A 359 -26.75 -0.96 16.62
N LEU A 360 -26.49 0.35 16.49
CA LEU A 360 -27.47 1.43 16.57
C LEU A 360 -28.04 1.88 15.20
N ASN A 361 -27.72 1.18 14.10
CA ASN A 361 -28.11 1.55 12.72
C ASN A 361 -27.82 3.02 12.36
N THR A 362 -26.79 3.63 12.98
CA THR A 362 -26.49 5.06 12.83
C THR A 362 -25.44 5.27 11.76
N SER A 363 -25.59 6.31 10.93
CA SER A 363 -24.64 6.59 9.83
C SER A 363 -23.23 6.83 10.36
N THR A 364 -22.30 6.00 9.90
CA THR A 364 -20.95 5.85 10.45
C THR A 364 -20.00 6.98 10.04
N SER A 365 -20.24 7.59 8.89
CA SER A 365 -19.39 8.65 8.33
C SER A 365 -19.83 10.05 8.79
N PRO A 366 -18.90 10.94 9.19
CA PRO A 366 -19.23 12.32 9.49
C PRO A 366 -19.58 13.10 8.21
N TYR A 367 -20.62 13.92 8.26
CA TYR A 367 -21.01 14.80 7.15
C TYR A 367 -20.37 16.19 7.31
N ILE A 368 -20.11 16.86 6.19
CA ILE A 368 -19.67 18.25 6.14
C ILE A 368 -20.47 19.04 5.10
N PHE A 369 -20.49 20.36 5.22
CA PHE A 369 -21.10 21.21 4.20
C PHE A 369 -20.25 21.23 2.91
N SER A 370 -20.91 21.22 1.75
CA SER A 370 -20.28 21.34 0.42
C SER A 370 -19.46 22.63 0.30
N SER A 371 -19.83 23.70 1.03
CA SER A 371 -19.03 24.93 1.14
C SER A 371 -17.64 24.67 1.73
N ASP A 372 -17.61 23.93 2.84
CA ASP A 372 -16.41 23.64 3.62
C ASP A 372 -15.52 22.68 2.84
N ALA A 373 -16.12 21.66 2.21
CA ALA A 373 -15.45 20.73 1.32
C ALA A 373 -14.83 21.43 0.11
N ALA A 374 -15.55 22.36 -0.53
CA ALA A 374 -15.01 23.17 -1.62
C ALA A 374 -13.85 24.07 -1.16
N ALA A 375 -13.95 24.69 0.02
CA ALA A 375 -12.89 25.50 0.62
C ALA A 375 -11.63 24.65 0.93
N LEU A 376 -11.80 23.46 1.52
CA LEU A 376 -10.72 22.51 1.82
C LEU A 376 -10.04 22.00 0.53
N ARG A 377 -10.82 21.62 -0.49
CA ARG A 377 -10.31 21.25 -1.83
C ARG A 377 -9.49 22.37 -2.47
N ALA A 378 -9.93 23.63 -2.34
CA ALA A 378 -9.23 24.79 -2.88
C ALA A 378 -7.93 25.08 -2.11
N PHE A 379 -7.99 25.13 -0.78
CA PHE A 379 -6.86 25.30 0.13
C PHE A 379 -5.77 24.26 -0.11
N VAL A 380 -6.10 22.97 -0.11
CA VAL A 380 -5.13 21.89 -0.30
C VAL A 380 -4.52 21.94 -1.71
N ARG A 381 -5.31 22.24 -2.74
CA ARG A 381 -4.79 22.44 -4.11
C ARG A 381 -3.79 23.61 -4.17
N GLU A 382 -4.09 24.74 -3.52
CA GLU A 382 -3.22 25.91 -3.45
C GLU A 382 -1.90 25.60 -2.73
N LEU A 383 -2.00 25.08 -1.50
CA LEU A 383 -0.89 24.66 -0.64
C LEU A 383 0.08 23.75 -1.41
N ILE A 384 -0.44 22.71 -2.06
CA ILE A 384 0.40 21.71 -2.73
C ILE A 384 0.97 22.23 -4.05
N ALA A 385 0.13 22.73 -4.96
CA ALA A 385 0.56 23.07 -6.32
C ALA A 385 1.36 24.38 -6.40
N GLN A 386 1.12 25.34 -5.50
CA GLN A 386 1.81 26.64 -5.52
C GLN A 386 3.00 26.70 -4.56
N SER A 387 2.95 25.98 -3.43
CA SER A 387 3.97 26.13 -2.36
C SER A 387 4.79 24.87 -2.08
N ILE A 388 4.17 23.72 -1.75
CA ILE A 388 4.93 22.50 -1.37
C ILE A 388 5.74 21.95 -2.56
N VAL A 389 5.11 21.73 -3.71
CA VAL A 389 5.81 21.22 -4.91
C VAL A 389 6.93 22.18 -5.33
N TYR A 390 6.67 23.48 -5.33
CA TYR A 390 7.65 24.51 -5.69
C TYR A 390 8.84 24.56 -4.72
N HIS A 391 8.60 24.47 -3.41
CA HIS A 391 9.67 24.36 -2.42
C HIS A 391 10.52 23.08 -2.63
N MET A 392 9.89 21.96 -2.95
CA MET A 392 10.60 20.71 -3.25
C MET A 392 11.44 20.83 -4.54
N GLU A 393 10.91 21.40 -5.62
CA GLU A 393 11.67 21.70 -6.86
C GLU A 393 12.92 22.54 -6.56
N GLN A 394 12.78 23.63 -5.78
CA GLN A 394 13.89 24.48 -5.37
C GLN A 394 14.96 23.72 -4.56
N ARG A 395 14.54 22.93 -3.56
CA ARG A 395 15.48 22.18 -2.70
C ARG A 395 16.20 21.08 -3.47
N ILE A 396 15.53 20.37 -4.38
CA ILE A 396 16.16 19.40 -5.29
C ILE A 396 17.22 20.12 -6.15
N ALA A 397 16.90 21.25 -6.77
CA ALA A 397 17.84 22.00 -7.61
C ALA A 397 19.08 22.41 -6.81
N LEU A 398 18.88 23.00 -5.62
CA LEU A 398 19.94 23.45 -4.71
C LEU A 398 20.87 22.29 -4.29
N TRP A 399 20.34 21.19 -3.77
CA TRP A 399 21.16 20.06 -3.33
C TRP A 399 21.83 19.32 -4.51
N ASN A 400 21.18 19.28 -5.67
CA ASN A 400 21.74 18.68 -6.89
C ASN A 400 22.92 19.51 -7.42
N GLU A 401 22.83 20.84 -7.44
CA GLU A 401 23.95 21.71 -7.80
C GLU A 401 25.08 21.64 -6.76
N GLN A 402 24.78 21.83 -5.48
CA GLN A 402 25.78 21.97 -4.43
C GLN A 402 26.53 20.67 -4.10
N ILE A 403 25.86 19.52 -4.12
CA ILE A 403 26.40 18.26 -3.59
C ILE A 403 26.48 17.18 -4.69
N ALA A 404 25.36 16.89 -5.36
CA ALA A 404 25.27 15.74 -6.24
C ALA A 404 26.07 15.90 -7.53
N SER A 405 26.08 17.11 -8.13
CA SER A 405 26.87 17.43 -9.32
C SER A 405 28.38 17.19 -9.08
N ARG A 406 28.87 17.62 -7.91
CA ARG A 406 30.28 17.53 -7.50
C ARG A 406 30.72 16.08 -7.31
N ARG A 407 29.86 15.22 -6.74
CA ARG A 407 30.12 13.78 -6.59
C ARG A 407 29.98 12.99 -7.90
N ARG A 408 29.06 13.38 -8.80
CA ARG A 408 28.90 12.74 -10.12
C ARG A 408 29.98 13.11 -11.14
N GLY A 409 30.57 14.30 -11.01
CA GLY A 409 31.66 14.76 -11.87
C GLY A 409 32.94 13.93 -11.73
N ILE A 410 33.83 14.03 -12.73
CA ILE A 410 35.10 13.29 -12.81
C ILE A 410 35.92 13.42 -11.51
N SER A 411 36.00 14.64 -10.96
CA SER A 411 36.72 14.93 -9.70
C SER A 411 36.17 14.16 -8.49
N GLY A 412 34.85 14.02 -8.37
CA GLY A 412 34.19 13.36 -7.23
C GLY A 412 34.57 11.88 -7.12
N ARG A 413 34.67 11.17 -8.25
CA ARG A 413 35.12 9.78 -8.29
C ARG A 413 36.56 9.61 -7.80
N PHE A 414 37.45 10.55 -8.09
CA PHE A 414 38.84 10.49 -7.63
C PHE A 414 39.02 10.90 -6.16
N MET A 415 38.18 11.79 -5.60
CA MET A 415 38.27 12.18 -4.18
C MET A 415 37.85 11.06 -3.20
N SER A 416 36.99 10.12 -3.61
CA SER A 416 36.75 8.89 -2.83
C SER A 416 37.99 7.98 -2.85
N LEU A 417 38.64 7.84 -4.01
CA LEU A 417 39.83 7.01 -4.18
C LEU A 417 41.05 7.55 -3.42
N SER A 418 41.31 8.86 -3.45
CA SER A 418 42.55 9.44 -2.90
C SER A 418 42.67 9.29 -1.38
N LYS A 419 41.56 9.47 -0.64
CA LYS A 419 41.50 9.31 0.83
C LYS A 419 41.95 7.93 1.34
N ARG A 420 41.95 6.90 0.50
CA ARG A 420 42.34 5.52 0.86
C ARG A 420 43.72 5.09 0.37
N TRP A 421 44.54 6.00 -0.16
CA TRP A 421 45.94 5.70 -0.53
C TRP A 421 46.98 6.59 0.17
N THR A 422 46.65 7.81 0.59
CA THR A 422 47.60 8.73 1.25
C THR A 422 47.79 8.42 2.75
N GLY A 423 48.21 7.21 3.08
CA GLY A 423 48.43 6.72 4.45
C GLY A 423 49.80 7.07 5.05
N ILE A 424 50.39 8.23 4.74
CA ILE A 424 51.75 8.61 5.19
C ILE A 424 51.82 10.09 5.60
N GLY A 425 52.08 10.35 6.90
CA GLY A 425 52.73 11.57 7.40
C GLY A 425 51.85 12.77 7.82
N SER A 426 52.06 13.24 9.06
CA SER A 426 51.76 14.58 9.63
C SER A 426 50.34 15.19 9.46
N SER A 427 49.55 15.38 10.52
CA SER A 427 49.70 16.42 11.59
C SER A 427 49.64 17.87 11.09
N SER A 428 48.86 18.80 11.65
CA SER A 428 47.84 18.75 12.72
C SER A 428 47.24 20.15 12.96
N ARG A 429 45.94 20.27 13.27
CA ARG A 429 45.39 21.32 14.18
C ARG A 429 44.18 20.76 14.95
N SER A 430 44.11 21.08 16.24
CA SER A 430 43.06 20.72 17.22
C SER A 430 41.80 21.59 17.06
N SER A 431 40.65 21.36 17.71
CA SER A 431 40.23 20.52 18.86
C SER A 431 38.74 20.12 18.69
N SER A 432 38.07 19.25 19.48
CA SER A 432 38.33 18.64 20.81
C SER A 432 37.61 17.26 20.96
N SER A 433 37.82 16.60 22.11
CA SER A 433 37.12 15.40 22.64
C SER A 433 37.23 14.08 21.86
N ILE A 434 37.80 13.08 22.54
CA ILE A 434 37.97 11.66 22.16
C ILE A 434 36.77 10.89 22.74
N THR A 435 36.10 10.01 21.98
CA THR A 435 36.42 8.57 21.88
C THR A 435 36.45 8.08 20.43
N ASN A 436 37.24 7.03 20.15
CA ASN A 436 37.56 6.61 18.78
C ASN A 436 37.32 5.11 18.56
N VAL A 437 36.29 4.76 17.80
CA VAL A 437 36.07 3.41 17.24
C VAL A 437 35.64 3.48 15.76
N GLY A 438 36.61 3.75 14.88
CA GLY A 438 36.61 3.20 13.52
C GLY A 438 35.47 3.57 12.56
N GLY A 439 35.18 4.86 12.39
CA GLY A 439 34.36 5.39 11.29
C GLY A 439 35.10 6.48 10.50
N SER A 440 35.11 6.42 9.17
CA SER A 440 35.78 7.42 8.30
C SER A 440 34.81 8.38 7.60
N GLY A 441 33.52 8.30 7.92
CA GLY A 441 32.44 9.10 7.34
C GLY A 441 31.61 9.83 8.39
N ASN A 442 30.50 10.43 7.97
CA ASN A 442 29.65 11.28 8.80
C ASN A 442 28.58 10.50 9.59
N TYR A 443 28.75 9.18 9.71
CA TYR A 443 27.80 8.26 10.33
C TYR A 443 28.09 8.08 11.82
N ASP A 444 27.10 8.36 12.67
CA ASP A 444 27.12 7.97 14.08
C ASP A 444 26.64 6.51 14.18
N SER A 445 27.58 5.60 14.49
CA SER A 445 27.31 4.16 14.64
C SER A 445 26.68 3.79 15.98
N LEU A 446 26.67 4.69 16.97
CA LEU A 446 26.02 4.48 18.28
C LEU A 446 24.55 4.88 18.22
N GLN A 447 24.24 6.01 17.56
CA GLN A 447 22.86 6.43 17.29
C GLN A 447 22.26 5.74 16.06
N GLY A 448 23.11 5.20 15.17
CA GLY A 448 22.69 4.59 13.91
C GLY A 448 22.18 5.60 12.87
N THR A 449 22.62 6.85 12.92
CA THR A 449 22.11 7.96 12.09
C THR A 449 23.21 8.80 11.43
N TYR A 450 22.83 9.61 10.45
CA TYR A 450 23.63 10.75 9.97
C TYR A 450 22.98 12.04 10.48
N ARG A 451 23.78 13.07 10.78
CA ARG A 451 23.28 14.41 11.12
C ARG A 451 22.54 15.02 9.93
N TYR A 452 21.48 15.80 10.16
CA TYR A 452 20.56 16.26 9.11
C TYR A 452 21.19 17.04 7.93
N ASP A 453 22.34 17.70 8.16
CA ASP A 453 23.10 18.50 7.20
C ASP A 453 24.32 17.78 6.61
N ALA A 454 24.59 16.53 7.03
CA ALA A 454 25.61 15.71 6.40
C ALA A 454 25.27 15.54 4.90
N PRO A 455 26.27 15.61 3.99
CA PRO A 455 26.00 15.51 2.56
C PRO A 455 25.33 14.19 2.17
N GLU A 456 25.55 13.12 2.94
CA GLU A 456 24.86 11.83 2.81
C GLU A 456 23.35 11.94 3.13
N SER A 457 22.97 12.67 4.17
CA SER A 457 21.57 12.97 4.55
C SER A 457 20.87 13.85 3.51
N LEU A 458 21.56 14.91 3.07
CA LEU A 458 21.03 15.84 2.07
C LEU A 458 20.87 15.17 0.70
N LEU A 459 21.77 14.26 0.33
CA LEU A 459 21.61 13.41 -0.86
C LEU A 459 20.45 12.41 -0.72
N ARG A 460 20.20 11.85 0.47
CA ARG A 460 19.02 10.99 0.73
C ARG A 460 17.72 11.79 0.54
N LYS A 461 17.62 12.96 1.18
CA LYS A 461 16.45 13.83 1.09
C LYS A 461 16.22 14.36 -0.34
N LEU A 462 17.29 14.64 -1.09
CA LEU A 462 17.23 14.93 -2.54
C LEU A 462 16.64 13.75 -3.31
N ALA A 463 17.15 12.53 -3.10
CA ALA A 463 16.69 11.34 -3.80
C ALA A 463 15.21 11.04 -3.53
N ASP A 464 14.79 11.14 -2.27
CA ASP A 464 13.42 10.90 -1.83
C ASP A 464 12.47 11.99 -2.34
N TYR A 465 12.87 13.27 -2.32
CA TYR A 465 12.09 14.36 -2.94
C TYR A 465 11.97 14.19 -4.46
N ALA A 466 13.05 13.78 -5.14
CA ALA A 466 13.00 13.49 -6.58
C ALA A 466 12.08 12.29 -6.89
N PHE A 467 12.01 11.30 -5.99
CA PHE A 467 11.07 10.18 -6.08
C PHE A 467 9.61 10.65 -5.90
N MET A 468 9.31 11.43 -4.86
CA MET A 468 7.98 12.04 -4.63
C MET A 468 7.51 12.86 -5.83
N LEU A 469 8.41 13.68 -6.42
CA LEU A 469 8.15 14.47 -7.62
C LEU A 469 8.21 13.65 -8.93
N ARG A 470 8.35 12.32 -8.84
CA ARG A 470 8.32 11.35 -9.94
C ARG A 470 9.46 11.49 -10.97
N ASP A 471 10.54 12.20 -10.62
CA ASP A 471 11.84 12.15 -11.33
C ASP A 471 12.65 10.93 -10.84
N TYR A 472 12.15 9.75 -11.18
CA TYR A 472 12.79 8.48 -10.86
C TYR A 472 14.20 8.36 -11.45
N LYS A 473 14.54 9.14 -12.49
CA LYS A 473 15.86 9.16 -13.14
C LYS A 473 16.89 9.85 -12.25
N LEU A 474 16.57 11.04 -11.71
CA LEU A 474 17.42 11.68 -10.71
C LEU A 474 17.49 10.85 -9.43
N ALA A 475 16.35 10.37 -8.92
CA ALA A 475 16.29 9.55 -7.71
C ALA A 475 17.22 8.32 -7.80
N THR A 476 17.06 7.49 -8.84
CA THR A 476 17.93 6.32 -9.11
C THR A 476 19.40 6.70 -9.08
N SER A 477 19.81 7.70 -9.86
CA SER A 477 21.20 8.15 -9.95
C SER A 477 21.74 8.82 -8.67
N THR A 478 20.90 9.01 -7.65
CA THR A 478 21.28 9.50 -6.32
C THR A 478 21.39 8.33 -5.34
N TYR A 479 20.44 7.38 -5.36
CA TYR A 479 20.56 6.14 -4.58
C TYR A 479 21.77 5.29 -5.00
N GLU A 480 22.11 5.21 -6.29
CA GLU A 480 23.32 4.53 -6.77
C GLU A 480 24.62 5.04 -6.12
N LEU A 481 24.71 6.36 -5.87
CA LEU A 481 25.84 7.00 -5.19
C LEU A 481 25.83 6.67 -3.70
N LEU A 482 24.67 6.86 -3.04
CA LEU A 482 24.47 6.58 -1.61
C LEU A 482 24.74 5.12 -1.24
N ARG A 483 24.37 4.15 -2.10
CA ARG A 483 24.63 2.71 -1.87
C ARG A 483 26.12 2.43 -1.67
N SER A 484 27.00 3.10 -2.42
CA SER A 484 28.45 2.94 -2.21
C SER A 484 28.93 3.62 -0.92
N ASP A 485 28.46 4.84 -0.63
CA ASP A 485 28.87 5.59 0.57
C ASP A 485 28.40 4.85 1.86
N TYR A 486 27.13 4.44 1.93
CA TYR A 486 26.57 3.68 3.07
C TYR A 486 27.19 2.29 3.26
N SER A 487 27.67 1.65 2.19
CA SER A 487 28.37 0.36 2.27
C SER A 487 29.77 0.52 2.88
N ASN A 488 30.48 1.62 2.55
CA ASN A 488 31.78 1.94 3.15
C ASN A 488 31.64 2.26 4.65
N ASP A 489 30.65 3.08 5.00
CA ASP A 489 30.37 3.50 6.39
C ASP A 489 29.67 2.41 7.23
N LYS A 490 29.38 1.24 6.64
CA LYS A 490 28.68 0.10 7.29
C LYS A 490 27.31 0.48 7.88
N ALA A 491 26.64 1.45 7.27
CA ALA A 491 25.36 1.98 7.73
C ALA A 491 24.19 1.10 7.24
N TRP A 492 24.09 -0.14 7.77
CA TRP A 492 23.25 -1.22 7.20
C TRP A 492 21.79 -0.82 6.94
N LYS A 493 21.13 -0.11 7.87
CA LYS A 493 19.73 0.35 7.66
C LYS A 493 19.60 1.37 6.52
N HIS A 494 20.57 2.27 6.40
CA HIS A 494 20.66 3.25 5.31
C HIS A 494 20.99 2.57 3.97
N LEU A 495 21.90 1.60 3.97
CA LEU A 495 22.22 0.77 2.81
C LEU A 495 20.99 -0.02 2.33
N ALA A 496 20.20 -0.58 3.25
CA ALA A 496 18.98 -1.33 2.93
C ALA A 496 17.98 -0.46 2.17
N GLY A 497 17.55 0.65 2.78
CA GLY A 497 16.59 1.59 2.18
C GLY A 497 17.13 2.29 0.93
N ALA A 498 18.44 2.34 0.71
CA ALA A 498 19.03 2.84 -0.53
C ALA A 498 19.04 1.78 -1.64
N ASN A 499 19.18 0.49 -1.32
CA ASN A 499 19.03 -0.60 -2.30
C ASN A 499 17.55 -0.76 -2.70
N GLU A 500 16.64 -0.74 -1.73
CA GLU A 500 15.18 -0.76 -1.93
C GLU A 500 14.74 0.35 -2.88
N MET A 501 14.98 1.62 -2.54
CA MET A 501 14.50 2.72 -3.38
C MET A 501 15.27 2.88 -4.70
N CYS A 502 16.51 2.38 -4.80
CA CYS A 502 17.19 2.25 -6.08
C CYS A 502 16.46 1.22 -6.98
N CYS A 503 16.03 0.09 -6.43
CA CYS A 503 15.25 -0.93 -7.13
C CYS A 503 13.90 -0.35 -7.60
N VAL A 504 13.10 0.18 -6.67
CA VAL A 504 11.77 0.75 -6.93
C VAL A 504 11.84 1.91 -7.94
N ALA A 505 12.76 2.87 -7.79
CA ALA A 505 12.89 3.98 -8.74
C ALA A 505 13.30 3.51 -10.14
N THR A 506 14.22 2.55 -10.24
CA THR A 506 14.65 1.99 -11.54
C THR A 506 13.51 1.28 -12.25
N LEU A 507 12.65 0.58 -11.50
CA LEU A 507 11.49 -0.16 -12.02
C LEU A 507 10.27 0.73 -12.29
N LEU A 508 10.09 1.85 -11.58
CA LEU A 508 9.03 2.83 -11.88
C LEU A 508 9.35 3.71 -13.11
N ASN A 509 10.63 3.95 -13.39
CA ASN A 509 11.09 4.75 -14.52
C ASN A 509 10.60 4.20 -15.88
N PRO A 510 9.78 4.97 -16.65
CA PRO A 510 9.29 4.53 -17.96
C PRO A 510 10.38 4.33 -19.02
N LEU A 511 11.52 5.03 -18.89
CA LEU A 511 12.64 4.94 -19.83
C LEU A 511 13.46 3.64 -19.67
N THR A 512 13.32 2.95 -18.52
CA THR A 512 13.95 1.64 -18.30
C THR A 512 13.12 0.56 -18.98
N SER A 513 13.23 0.40 -20.30
CA SER A 513 12.64 -0.74 -21.01
C SER A 513 13.40 -2.04 -20.70
N SER A 514 12.70 -3.17 -20.68
CA SER A 514 13.28 -4.50 -20.38
C SER A 514 14.33 -4.95 -21.40
N GLY A 515 14.34 -4.37 -22.60
CA GLY A 515 15.39 -4.57 -23.62
C GLY A 515 16.58 -3.61 -23.52
N SER A 516 16.61 -2.73 -22.51
CA SER A 516 17.71 -1.75 -22.36
C SER A 516 18.92 -2.35 -21.66
N SER A 517 20.14 -1.94 -22.04
CA SER A 517 21.40 -2.39 -21.42
C SER A 517 21.56 -2.00 -19.94
N LYS A 518 20.65 -1.18 -19.41
CA LYS A 518 20.54 -0.83 -17.98
C LYS A 518 19.63 -1.77 -17.20
N PHE A 519 18.71 -2.47 -17.87
CA PHE A 519 17.81 -3.44 -17.25
C PHE A 519 18.52 -4.79 -17.07
N LYS A 520 19.44 -4.86 -16.11
CA LYS A 520 20.13 -6.11 -15.74
C LYS A 520 19.43 -6.76 -14.55
N ILE A 521 18.92 -7.97 -14.76
CA ILE A 521 18.12 -8.70 -13.76
C ILE A 521 18.96 -9.05 -12.51
N GLU A 522 20.23 -9.38 -12.72
CA GLU A 522 21.25 -9.54 -11.66
C GLU A 522 21.37 -8.33 -10.71
N ASN A 523 21.23 -7.10 -11.23
CA ASN A 523 21.28 -5.89 -10.41
C ASN A 523 20.07 -5.80 -9.47
N PHE A 524 18.88 -6.21 -9.92
CA PHE A 524 17.68 -6.20 -9.10
C PHE A 524 17.72 -7.32 -8.05
N ASP A 525 18.20 -8.50 -8.41
CA ASP A 525 18.40 -9.60 -7.46
C ASP A 525 19.38 -9.21 -6.34
N ASN A 526 20.51 -8.60 -6.71
CA ASN A 526 21.49 -8.07 -5.76
C ASN A 526 20.96 -6.92 -4.89
N MET A 527 20.12 -6.02 -5.44
CA MET A 527 19.48 -4.96 -4.65
C MET A 527 18.50 -5.52 -3.62
N LEU A 528 17.63 -6.44 -4.03
CA LEU A 528 16.67 -7.07 -3.13
C LEU A 528 17.38 -7.90 -2.06
N GLU A 529 18.43 -8.64 -2.41
CA GLU A 529 19.24 -9.39 -1.44
C GLU A 529 19.98 -8.49 -0.45
N THR A 530 20.59 -7.41 -0.92
CA THR A 530 21.27 -6.45 -0.03
C THR A 530 20.27 -5.76 0.90
N ALA A 531 19.06 -5.45 0.42
CA ALA A 531 18.00 -4.86 1.24
C ALA A 531 17.46 -5.85 2.28
N SER A 532 16.98 -7.03 1.86
CA SER A 532 16.36 -8.02 2.74
C SER A 532 17.33 -8.54 3.79
N TYR A 533 18.58 -8.84 3.40
CA TYR A 533 19.62 -9.29 4.34
C TYR A 533 19.99 -8.20 5.36
N SER A 534 20.08 -6.94 4.92
CA SER A 534 20.40 -5.84 5.82
C SER A 534 19.26 -5.56 6.80
N TYR A 535 18.01 -5.49 6.33
CA TYR A 535 16.86 -5.29 7.21
C TYR A 535 16.71 -6.45 8.22
N LEU A 536 16.77 -7.70 7.78
CA LEU A 536 16.60 -8.86 8.67
C LEU A 536 17.82 -9.10 9.57
N THR A 537 18.98 -9.39 8.98
CA THR A 537 20.15 -9.93 9.70
C THR A 537 21.06 -8.84 10.29
N ARG A 538 20.89 -7.57 9.88
CA ARG A 538 21.71 -6.44 10.38
C ARG A 538 20.91 -5.41 11.17
N CYS A 539 19.57 -5.40 11.07
CA CYS A 539 18.72 -4.41 11.74
C CYS A 539 17.54 -5.00 12.52
N SER A 540 17.19 -6.27 12.32
CA SER A 540 16.01 -6.92 12.95
C SER A 540 14.66 -6.26 12.59
N GLU A 541 14.50 -5.83 11.33
CA GLU A 541 13.36 -5.06 10.81
C GLU A 541 12.54 -5.87 9.76
N PRO A 542 11.75 -6.89 10.17
CA PRO A 542 11.06 -7.78 9.22
C PRO A 542 10.01 -7.06 8.36
N ALA A 543 9.29 -6.08 8.91
CA ALA A 543 8.30 -5.29 8.16
C ALA A 543 8.93 -4.53 6.98
N LEU A 544 10.13 -3.96 7.16
CA LEU A 544 10.87 -3.27 6.10
C LEU A 544 11.44 -4.26 5.07
N ALA A 545 11.87 -5.45 5.52
CA ALA A 545 12.26 -6.52 4.61
C ALA A 545 11.08 -6.96 3.72
N LEU A 546 9.90 -7.22 4.31
CA LEU A 546 8.68 -7.57 3.58
C LEU A 546 8.29 -6.48 2.57
N ARG A 547 8.21 -5.22 3.00
CA ARG A 547 7.97 -4.05 2.14
C ARG A 547 8.91 -4.03 0.95
N SER A 548 10.22 -4.15 1.18
CA SER A 548 11.24 -4.10 0.13
C SER A 548 11.09 -5.25 -0.88
N ILE A 549 10.67 -6.44 -0.42
CA ILE A 549 10.42 -7.61 -1.26
C ILE A 549 9.15 -7.39 -2.09
N LEU A 550 8.00 -7.07 -1.49
CA LEU A 550 6.73 -6.97 -2.20
C LEU A 550 6.72 -5.81 -3.22
N LEU A 551 7.31 -4.67 -2.89
CA LEU A 551 7.54 -3.58 -3.84
C LEU A 551 8.41 -4.02 -5.02
N GLY A 552 9.42 -4.86 -4.78
CA GLY A 552 10.22 -5.50 -5.82
C GLY A 552 9.42 -6.46 -6.68
N VAL A 553 8.63 -7.35 -6.07
CA VAL A 553 7.81 -8.39 -6.73
C VAL A 553 6.85 -7.77 -7.73
N GLU A 554 5.97 -6.86 -7.29
CA GLU A 554 4.92 -6.29 -8.16
C GLU A 554 5.50 -5.44 -9.29
N LEU A 555 6.58 -4.71 -9.03
CA LEU A 555 7.25 -3.90 -10.05
C LEU A 555 8.15 -4.71 -10.99
N LEU A 556 8.61 -5.91 -10.61
CA LEU A 556 9.34 -6.84 -11.49
C LEU A 556 8.40 -7.71 -12.34
N LYS A 557 7.27 -8.15 -11.78
CA LYS A 557 6.28 -9.04 -12.41
C LYS A 557 5.96 -8.62 -13.85
N VAL A 558 5.67 -7.33 -14.05
CA VAL A 558 5.30 -6.76 -15.36
C VAL A 558 6.47 -6.45 -16.30
N ARG A 559 7.73 -6.59 -15.87
CA ARG A 559 8.90 -6.26 -16.70
C ARG A 559 9.35 -7.41 -17.60
N GLY A 560 8.47 -8.37 -17.86
CA GLY A 560 8.66 -9.47 -18.80
C GLY A 560 9.19 -10.75 -18.14
N ARG A 561 9.19 -11.85 -18.90
CA ARG A 561 9.34 -13.23 -18.41
C ARG A 561 10.42 -13.45 -17.35
N SER A 562 11.65 -12.97 -17.59
CA SER A 562 12.78 -13.21 -16.68
C SER A 562 12.76 -12.30 -15.44
N ALA A 563 12.10 -11.13 -15.52
CA ALA A 563 11.79 -10.33 -14.34
C ALA A 563 10.67 -10.98 -13.52
N GLY A 564 9.66 -11.60 -14.17
CA GLY A 564 8.68 -12.47 -13.51
C GLY A 564 9.26 -13.77 -12.90
N GLU A 565 10.43 -14.23 -13.37
CA GLU A 565 11.21 -15.28 -12.71
C GLU A 565 11.86 -14.78 -11.42
N LEU A 566 12.38 -13.55 -11.44
CA LEU A 566 12.92 -12.90 -10.24
C LEU A 566 11.82 -12.54 -9.22
N ALA A 567 10.68 -12.02 -9.68
CA ALA A 567 9.52 -11.72 -8.83
C ALA A 567 9.03 -12.97 -8.09
N ALA A 568 8.80 -14.07 -8.81
CA ALA A 568 8.36 -15.32 -8.18
C ALA A 568 9.43 -15.92 -7.22
N LYS A 569 10.73 -15.78 -7.52
CA LYS A 569 11.82 -16.15 -6.59
C LYS A 569 11.70 -15.37 -5.28
N TRP A 570 11.50 -14.05 -5.36
CA TRP A 570 11.45 -13.17 -4.18
C TRP A 570 10.17 -13.29 -3.37
N ALA A 571 9.01 -13.48 -4.02
CA ALA A 571 7.76 -13.76 -3.33
C ALA A 571 7.80 -15.09 -2.56
N ILE A 572 8.37 -16.16 -3.14
CA ILE A 572 8.63 -17.42 -2.42
C ILE A 572 9.58 -17.17 -1.24
N ARG A 573 10.66 -16.40 -1.45
CA ARG A 573 11.64 -16.11 -0.39
C ARG A 573 11.05 -15.33 0.79
N SER A 574 10.03 -14.50 0.61
CA SER A 574 9.29 -13.89 1.74
C SER A 574 8.48 -14.90 2.57
N LEU A 575 8.00 -15.98 1.96
CA LEU A 575 7.35 -17.10 2.67
C LEU A 575 8.39 -17.95 3.41
N GLU A 576 9.48 -18.33 2.72
CA GLU A 576 10.60 -19.10 3.30
C GLU A 576 11.26 -18.39 4.51
N LEU A 577 11.22 -17.05 4.54
CA LEU A 577 11.74 -16.22 5.63
C LEU A 577 10.70 -15.94 6.74
N GLY A 578 9.47 -16.43 6.63
CA GLY A 578 8.42 -16.26 7.65
C GLY A 578 8.01 -14.80 7.89
N LEU A 579 7.97 -13.98 6.84
CA LEU A 579 7.75 -12.53 6.96
C LEU A 579 6.28 -12.08 7.01
N VAL A 580 5.34 -13.04 6.96
CA VAL A 580 3.89 -12.81 6.86
C VAL A 580 3.15 -13.79 7.78
N GLY A 581 1.96 -13.42 8.25
CA GLY A 581 1.09 -14.34 8.98
C GLY A 581 0.31 -15.28 8.07
N SER A 582 -0.78 -15.84 8.58
CA SER A 582 -1.61 -16.86 7.92
C SER A 582 -2.25 -16.35 6.62
N ILE A 583 -2.94 -15.21 6.67
CA ILE A 583 -3.60 -14.57 5.52
C ILE A 583 -2.54 -13.99 4.58
N GLY A 584 -1.53 -13.30 5.11
CA GLY A 584 -0.41 -12.79 4.33
C GLY A 584 0.33 -13.88 3.54
N HIS A 585 0.45 -15.10 4.10
CA HIS A 585 1.00 -16.27 3.40
C HIS A 585 0.15 -16.68 2.20
N VAL A 586 -1.19 -16.69 2.32
CA VAL A 586 -2.09 -17.02 1.20
C VAL A 586 -2.02 -15.96 0.12
N LEU A 587 -2.15 -14.69 0.49
CA LEU A 587 -2.14 -13.57 -0.44
C LEU A 587 -0.82 -13.48 -1.22
N VAL A 588 0.33 -13.71 -0.57
CA VAL A 588 1.63 -13.78 -1.26
C VAL A 588 1.74 -15.05 -2.12
N SER A 589 1.15 -16.17 -1.71
CA SER A 589 1.08 -17.40 -2.54
C SER A 589 0.30 -17.17 -3.84
N GLU A 590 -0.78 -16.39 -3.83
CA GLU A 590 -1.49 -15.95 -5.04
C GLU A 590 -0.58 -15.09 -5.95
N ARG A 591 0.26 -14.21 -5.38
CA ARG A 591 1.25 -13.43 -6.17
C ARG A 591 2.33 -14.32 -6.79
N VAL A 592 2.72 -15.40 -6.10
CA VAL A 592 3.62 -16.43 -6.67
C VAL A 592 2.93 -17.14 -7.84
N ALA A 593 1.68 -17.59 -7.69
CA ALA A 593 0.91 -18.23 -8.75
C ALA A 593 0.79 -17.34 -10.00
N SER A 594 0.32 -16.10 -9.80
CA SER A 594 0.18 -15.08 -10.83
C SER A 594 1.50 -14.77 -11.56
N SER A 595 2.62 -14.69 -10.82
CA SER A 595 3.98 -14.51 -11.40
C SER A 595 4.48 -15.71 -12.23
N PHE A 596 3.83 -16.88 -12.13
CA PHE A 596 4.00 -18.02 -13.03
C PHE A 596 2.94 -18.10 -14.15
N ALA A 597 1.76 -17.50 -13.94
CA ALA A 597 0.62 -17.50 -14.86
C ALA A 597 0.82 -16.57 -16.07
N ASP A 598 1.34 -15.36 -15.87
CA ASP A 598 1.48 -14.28 -16.89
C ASP A 598 2.53 -14.56 -17.98
N ARG A 599 2.92 -15.82 -18.16
CA ARG A 599 4.08 -16.23 -18.95
C ARG A 599 3.71 -16.77 -20.31
N ILE A 600 3.82 -15.91 -21.31
CA ILE A 600 3.75 -16.26 -22.72
C ILE A 600 4.90 -17.20 -23.08
N GLY A 601 4.59 -18.31 -23.77
CA GLY A 601 5.56 -19.30 -24.25
C GLY A 601 6.35 -18.83 -25.47
N ILE A 602 7.51 -19.45 -25.72
CA ILE A 602 8.29 -19.19 -26.93
C ILE A 602 7.69 -20.01 -28.09
N GLY A 603 7.12 -19.32 -29.07
CA GLY A 603 6.60 -19.89 -30.32
C GLY A 603 5.45 -20.90 -30.17
N ASN A 604 5.06 -21.52 -31.29
CA ASN A 604 3.97 -22.50 -31.33
C ASN A 604 4.24 -23.76 -30.47
N THR A 605 5.50 -23.98 -30.06
CA THR A 605 5.88 -25.05 -29.14
C THR A 605 5.50 -24.77 -27.68
N SER A 606 5.04 -23.55 -27.35
CA SER A 606 4.66 -23.09 -26.00
C SER A 606 5.78 -23.27 -24.95
N TRP A 607 7.03 -23.25 -25.40
CA TRP A 607 8.18 -23.66 -24.59
C TRP A 607 8.51 -22.62 -23.50
N GLY A 608 8.60 -23.09 -22.24
CA GLY A 608 8.93 -22.27 -21.08
C GLY A 608 7.74 -21.60 -20.38
N MET A 609 6.49 -21.87 -20.78
CA MET A 609 5.32 -21.55 -19.97
C MET A 609 5.41 -22.27 -18.62
N ARG A 610 5.07 -21.61 -17.51
CA ARG A 610 5.09 -22.19 -16.16
C ARG A 610 3.69 -22.41 -15.58
N LYS A 611 2.67 -22.49 -16.44
CA LYS A 611 1.26 -22.71 -16.07
C LYS A 611 1.05 -23.88 -15.10
N ARG A 612 1.72 -25.03 -15.26
CA ARG A 612 1.72 -26.13 -14.26
C ARG A 612 2.22 -25.72 -12.86
N LYS A 613 3.19 -24.79 -12.76
CA LYS A 613 3.66 -24.27 -11.47
C LYS A 613 2.68 -23.21 -10.93
N ALA A 614 2.11 -22.37 -11.79
CA ALA A 614 1.05 -21.45 -11.39
C ALA A 614 -0.13 -22.22 -10.75
N ALA A 615 -0.66 -23.22 -11.45
CA ALA A 615 -1.74 -24.08 -10.98
C ALA A 615 -1.44 -24.74 -9.62
N LEU A 616 -0.21 -25.24 -9.41
CA LEU A 616 0.20 -25.80 -8.12
C LEU A 616 0.17 -24.76 -6.98
N TRP A 617 0.58 -23.52 -7.24
CA TRP A 617 0.50 -22.44 -6.25
C TRP A 617 -0.94 -21.96 -6.01
N SER A 618 -1.81 -21.95 -7.03
CA SER A 618 -3.25 -21.70 -6.85
C SER A 618 -3.92 -22.81 -6.02
N ILE A 619 -3.51 -24.07 -6.16
CA ILE A 619 -3.99 -25.18 -5.31
C ILE A 619 -3.53 -25.01 -3.85
N MET A 620 -2.26 -24.65 -3.63
CA MET A 620 -1.76 -24.36 -2.28
C MET A 620 -2.51 -23.17 -1.66
N ALA A 621 -2.77 -22.12 -2.42
CA ALA A 621 -3.59 -20.99 -1.96
C ALA A 621 -5.04 -21.40 -1.61
N ALA A 622 -5.64 -22.32 -2.39
CA ALA A 622 -6.97 -22.85 -2.08
C ALA A 622 -7.02 -23.67 -0.78
N ASP A 623 -5.99 -24.45 -0.49
CA ASP A 623 -5.86 -25.23 0.75
C ASP A 623 -5.71 -24.32 1.98
N GLU A 624 -4.91 -23.25 1.88
CA GLU A 624 -4.81 -22.25 2.94
C GLU A 624 -6.10 -21.41 3.10
N TRP A 625 -6.77 -21.01 2.01
CA TRP A 625 -8.08 -20.36 2.08
C TRP A 625 -9.14 -21.26 2.75
N MET A 626 -9.07 -22.58 2.55
CA MET A 626 -9.93 -23.55 3.25
C MET A 626 -9.62 -23.64 4.75
N LYS A 627 -8.35 -23.54 5.17
CA LYS A 627 -7.96 -23.47 6.60
C LYS A 627 -8.45 -22.17 7.25
N LEU A 628 -8.45 -21.07 6.49
CA LEU A 628 -9.07 -19.79 6.87
C LEU A 628 -10.61 -19.78 6.75
N GLY A 629 -11.25 -20.90 6.37
CA GLY A 629 -12.70 -21.04 6.28
C GLY A 629 -13.37 -20.42 5.06
N ARG A 630 -12.64 -19.69 4.20
CA ARG A 630 -13.17 -19.02 2.99
C ARG A 630 -13.29 -19.98 1.81
N ALA A 631 -14.25 -20.90 1.92
CA ALA A 631 -14.53 -21.92 0.92
C ALA A 631 -14.95 -21.36 -0.45
N GLU A 632 -15.53 -20.15 -0.53
CA GLU A 632 -15.81 -19.49 -1.81
C GLU A 632 -14.53 -19.17 -2.58
N ILE A 633 -13.62 -18.41 -1.97
CA ILE A 633 -12.33 -18.00 -2.58
C ILE A 633 -11.50 -19.25 -2.92
N ALA A 634 -11.51 -20.26 -2.05
CA ALA A 634 -10.86 -21.54 -2.32
C ALA A 634 -11.42 -22.27 -3.54
N ALA A 635 -12.74 -22.20 -3.80
CA ALA A 635 -13.33 -22.79 -5.01
C ALA A 635 -12.79 -22.11 -6.27
N GLU A 636 -12.79 -20.78 -6.32
CA GLU A 636 -12.25 -20.02 -7.45
C GLU A 636 -10.77 -20.34 -7.72
N ARG A 637 -9.94 -20.47 -6.67
CA ARG A 637 -8.52 -20.81 -6.85
C ARG A 637 -8.32 -22.24 -7.38
N LEU A 638 -9.24 -23.18 -7.11
CA LEU A 638 -9.23 -24.52 -7.70
C LEU A 638 -9.73 -24.57 -9.15
N ASP A 639 -10.59 -23.64 -9.53
CA ASP A 639 -11.04 -23.46 -10.92
C ASP A 639 -9.98 -22.72 -11.75
N GLU A 640 -9.31 -21.69 -11.21
CA GLU A 640 -8.11 -21.08 -11.81
C GLU A 640 -7.03 -22.16 -12.02
N ALA A 641 -6.75 -22.99 -11.01
CA ALA A 641 -5.81 -24.11 -11.16
C ALA A 641 -6.23 -25.10 -12.26
N GLN A 642 -7.54 -25.32 -12.47
CA GLN A 642 -8.05 -26.18 -13.53
C GLN A 642 -7.83 -25.57 -14.91
N GLU A 643 -8.10 -24.27 -15.09
CA GLU A 643 -7.79 -23.54 -16.31
C GLU A 643 -6.28 -23.55 -16.61
N LEU A 644 -5.46 -23.25 -15.59
CA LEU A 644 -4.00 -23.23 -15.72
C LEU A 644 -3.41 -24.63 -16.04
N TYR A 645 -4.11 -25.73 -15.71
CA TYR A 645 -3.76 -27.06 -16.22
C TYR A 645 -4.32 -27.35 -17.61
N SER A 646 -5.55 -26.94 -17.94
CA SER A 646 -6.18 -27.20 -19.24
C SER A 646 -5.53 -26.41 -20.38
N GLU A 647 -5.01 -25.20 -20.10
CA GLU A 647 -4.15 -24.41 -21.00
C GLU A 647 -2.83 -25.12 -21.36
N THR A 648 -2.46 -26.23 -20.70
CA THR A 648 -1.26 -26.99 -21.03
C THR A 648 -1.53 -28.13 -22.02
N LYS A 649 -0.58 -28.35 -22.94
CA LYS A 649 -0.66 -29.41 -23.98
C LYS A 649 -0.84 -30.83 -23.43
N ASN A 650 -0.53 -31.04 -22.16
CA ASN A 650 -0.77 -32.28 -21.46
C ASN A 650 -1.81 -32.05 -20.35
N SER A 651 -3.00 -31.59 -20.71
CA SER A 651 -4.07 -31.20 -19.78
C SER A 651 -4.40 -32.29 -18.75
N GLY A 652 -4.32 -33.57 -19.13
CA GLY A 652 -4.50 -34.73 -18.24
C GLY A 652 -3.27 -35.14 -17.40
N SER A 653 -2.07 -34.57 -17.59
CA SER A 653 -0.85 -35.05 -16.92
C SER A 653 -0.82 -34.84 -15.40
N HIS A 654 -1.72 -34.05 -14.81
CA HIS A 654 -1.86 -34.01 -13.34
C HIS A 654 -2.48 -35.32 -12.81
N LYS A 655 -3.39 -35.95 -13.56
CA LYS A 655 -4.02 -37.24 -13.21
C LYS A 655 -3.06 -38.44 -13.27
N GLN A 656 -1.85 -38.24 -13.79
CA GLN A 656 -0.79 -39.26 -13.82
C GLN A 656 0.01 -39.32 -12.51
N PHE A 657 -0.21 -38.37 -11.58
CA PHE A 657 0.39 -38.35 -10.25
C PHE A 657 -0.70 -38.68 -9.23
N HIS A 658 -0.76 -39.94 -8.78
CA HIS A 658 -1.85 -40.47 -7.94
C HIS A 658 -2.15 -39.57 -6.73
N GLU A 659 -1.11 -39.31 -5.92
CA GLU A 659 -1.18 -38.49 -4.71
C GLU A 659 -1.77 -37.09 -4.97
N LEU A 660 -1.37 -36.43 -6.07
CA LEU A 660 -1.88 -35.11 -6.45
C LEU A 660 -3.32 -35.16 -6.96
N ALA A 661 -3.69 -36.22 -7.69
CA ALA A 661 -5.06 -36.41 -8.17
C ALA A 661 -6.03 -36.67 -7.00
N GLU A 662 -5.65 -37.57 -6.10
CA GLU A 662 -6.38 -37.91 -4.89
C GLU A 662 -6.54 -36.69 -3.97
N TYR A 663 -5.44 -35.98 -3.68
CA TYR A 663 -5.48 -34.74 -2.88
C TYR A 663 -6.38 -33.66 -3.52
N LEU A 664 -6.36 -33.53 -4.85
CA LEU A 664 -7.25 -32.59 -5.55
C LEU A 664 -8.73 -32.99 -5.45
N GLU A 665 -9.06 -34.27 -5.49
CA GLU A 665 -10.42 -34.75 -5.33
C GLU A 665 -10.92 -34.59 -3.89
N GLN A 666 -10.06 -34.86 -2.90
CA GLN A 666 -10.31 -34.60 -1.47
C GLN A 666 -10.53 -33.11 -1.19
N LEU A 667 -9.63 -32.22 -1.63
CA LEU A 667 -9.74 -30.77 -1.42
C LEU A 667 -10.99 -30.19 -2.11
N ARG A 668 -11.28 -30.63 -3.34
CA ARG A 668 -12.53 -30.25 -4.05
C ARG A 668 -13.78 -30.77 -3.36
N LEU A 669 -13.72 -31.94 -2.71
CA LEU A 669 -14.84 -32.46 -1.91
C LEU A 669 -15.05 -31.62 -0.65
N ALA A 670 -13.98 -31.30 0.08
CA ALA A 670 -14.02 -30.45 1.27
C ALA A 670 -14.60 -29.05 0.96
N VAL A 671 -14.15 -28.41 -0.13
CA VAL A 671 -14.71 -27.13 -0.63
C VAL A 671 -16.21 -27.26 -0.92
N ARG A 672 -16.63 -28.29 -1.65
CA ARG A 672 -18.06 -28.52 -1.97
C ARG A 672 -18.91 -28.80 -0.71
N MET A 673 -18.36 -29.51 0.27
CA MET A 673 -19.03 -29.72 1.56
C MET A 673 -19.21 -28.40 2.32
N LYS A 674 -18.15 -27.58 2.43
CA LYS A 674 -18.22 -26.28 3.10
C LYS A 674 -19.13 -25.29 2.39
N LEU A 675 -19.10 -25.23 1.06
CA LEU A 675 -20.04 -24.40 0.28
C LEU A 675 -21.49 -24.90 0.40
N GLY A 676 -21.69 -26.22 0.51
CA GLY A 676 -23.00 -26.84 0.79
C GLY A 676 -23.52 -26.61 2.22
N GLU A 677 -22.62 -26.41 3.20
CA GLU A 677 -22.95 -25.96 4.55
C GLU A 677 -23.24 -24.46 4.59
N ALA A 678 -22.45 -23.65 3.89
CA ALA A 678 -22.63 -22.20 3.78
C ALA A 678 -23.98 -21.85 3.15
N ARG A 679 -24.35 -22.47 2.02
CA ARG A 679 -25.67 -22.30 1.38
C ARG A 679 -26.85 -22.71 2.29
N LYS A 680 -26.64 -23.64 3.24
CA LYS A 680 -27.65 -24.00 4.24
C LYS A 680 -27.75 -22.99 5.39
N ARG A 681 -26.67 -22.28 5.73
CA ARG A 681 -26.69 -21.17 6.69
C ARG A 681 -27.31 -19.90 6.08
N GLY A 682 -26.88 -19.53 4.88
CA GLY A 682 -27.34 -18.33 4.16
C GLY A 682 -28.81 -18.35 3.68
N PHE A 683 -29.53 -19.46 3.83
CA PHE A 683 -30.94 -19.56 3.41
C PHE A 683 -31.88 -20.18 4.47
N SER A 684 -31.53 -20.11 5.76
CA SER A 684 -32.43 -20.46 6.87
C SER A 684 -33.47 -19.36 7.16
N GLY A 685 -34.08 -18.78 6.12
CA GLY A 685 -34.95 -17.60 6.21
C GLY A 685 -36.15 -17.53 5.25
N ALA A 686 -36.19 -18.31 4.16
CA ALA A 686 -37.33 -18.30 3.23
C ALA A 686 -37.53 -19.62 2.46
N THR A 687 -38.80 -19.92 2.18
CA THR A 687 -39.32 -20.83 1.13
C THR A 687 -38.67 -22.22 0.93
N ARG A 688 -39.40 -23.25 1.37
CA ARG A 688 -39.44 -24.55 0.67
C ARG A 688 -40.18 -24.41 -0.68
N GLN A 689 -40.07 -25.45 -1.52
CA GLN A 689 -40.73 -25.66 -2.83
C GLN A 689 -40.15 -24.85 -4.00
N ILE A 690 -39.48 -25.53 -4.94
CA ILE A 690 -40.09 -26.04 -6.19
C ILE A 690 -39.13 -27.11 -6.77
N GLU A 691 -39.67 -28.08 -7.51
CA GLU A 691 -38.93 -29.23 -8.05
C GLU A 691 -38.61 -29.09 -9.55
N LEU A 692 -37.97 -30.14 -10.08
CA LEU A 692 -37.54 -30.39 -11.46
C LEU A 692 -38.51 -29.90 -12.55
N GLU A 693 -37.93 -29.49 -13.68
CA GLU A 693 -38.43 -29.94 -14.98
C GLU A 693 -37.25 -30.28 -15.91
N GLY A 694 -37.34 -31.39 -16.64
CA GLY A 694 -36.31 -31.92 -17.53
C GLY A 694 -36.84 -33.17 -18.25
N PRO A 695 -36.89 -33.19 -19.60
CA PRO A 695 -37.66 -34.20 -20.33
C PRO A 695 -36.95 -35.55 -20.50
N LEU A 696 -37.78 -36.56 -20.77
CA LEU A 696 -37.45 -37.98 -20.93
C LEU A 696 -36.66 -38.26 -22.23
N ASP A 697 -35.77 -39.27 -22.22
CA ASP A 697 -36.08 -40.55 -22.88
C ASP A 697 -35.01 -41.64 -22.66
N VAL A 698 -35.45 -42.89 -22.93
CA VAL A 698 -34.75 -44.19 -23.03
C VAL A 698 -35.13 -45.19 -21.94
N GLN A 699 -35.65 -46.34 -22.39
CA GLN A 699 -36.28 -47.40 -21.61
C GLN A 699 -35.59 -48.74 -21.93
N ALA A 700 -35.20 -49.49 -20.91
CA ALA A 700 -34.76 -50.88 -21.02
C ALA A 700 -34.89 -51.61 -19.68
N ASP A 701 -35.62 -52.71 -19.70
CA ASP A 701 -36.13 -53.46 -18.56
C ASP A 701 -35.06 -54.28 -17.83
N VAL A 702 -35.19 -54.40 -16.50
CA VAL A 702 -34.92 -55.67 -15.77
C VAL A 702 -35.97 -55.79 -14.66
N GLU A 703 -36.63 -56.94 -14.59
CA GLU A 703 -37.61 -57.30 -13.56
C GLU A 703 -36.91 -57.93 -12.34
N ASP A 704 -37.45 -57.71 -11.13
CA ASP A 704 -37.49 -58.77 -10.12
C ASP A 704 -38.69 -58.56 -9.17
N GLU A 705 -39.28 -59.65 -8.68
CA GLU A 705 -40.53 -59.65 -7.91
C GLU A 705 -40.29 -60.01 -6.42
N THR A 706 -40.94 -59.28 -5.49
CA THR A 706 -41.54 -59.91 -4.29
C THR A 706 -42.66 -59.03 -3.69
N VAL A 707 -43.90 -59.46 -3.92
CA VAL A 707 -44.96 -59.78 -2.91
C VAL A 707 -44.61 -59.39 -1.45
N GLU A 708 -45.42 -58.63 -0.70
CA GLU A 708 -46.71 -59.07 -0.13
C GLU A 708 -47.82 -58.02 -0.05
N GLU A 709 -49.05 -58.51 0.18
CA GLU A 709 -50.32 -57.77 0.18
C GLU A 709 -50.67 -57.17 1.56
N MET A 710 -51.42 -56.04 1.58
CA MET A 710 -52.81 -56.06 2.05
C MET A 710 -53.53 -54.70 1.86
N ASN A 711 -54.78 -54.81 1.40
CA ASN A 711 -55.76 -53.75 1.15
C ASN A 711 -56.98 -53.99 2.09
N PRO A 712 -58.10 -53.24 2.03
CA PRO A 712 -58.33 -51.82 1.71
C PRO A 712 -59.25 -51.12 2.77
N LEU A 713 -59.68 -49.87 2.52
CA LEU A 713 -61.07 -49.32 2.62
C LEU A 713 -61.00 -47.78 2.75
N GLU A 714 -61.16 -47.00 1.68
CA GLU A 714 -62.40 -46.66 0.94
C GLU A 714 -63.31 -45.57 1.59
N LYS A 715 -63.28 -44.34 1.02
CA LYS A 715 -64.43 -43.60 0.41
C LYS A 715 -64.13 -42.08 0.30
N VAL A 716 -64.64 -41.31 -0.66
CA VAL A 716 -65.08 -41.55 -2.07
C VAL A 716 -65.26 -40.18 -2.75
N ASP A 717 -65.06 -40.10 -4.07
CA ASP A 717 -65.38 -39.02 -5.03
C ASP A 717 -65.80 -37.60 -4.56
N SER A 718 -65.24 -36.60 -5.26
CA SER A 718 -66.06 -35.50 -5.81
C SER A 718 -65.55 -35.02 -7.17
N LYS A 719 -66.38 -35.18 -8.20
CA LYS A 719 -66.26 -34.48 -9.49
C LYS A 719 -66.62 -32.99 -9.26
N GLY A 720 -66.10 -31.98 -9.95
CA GLY A 720 -65.30 -31.97 -11.18
C GLY A 720 -66.12 -31.50 -12.40
N HIS A 721 -65.98 -30.22 -12.80
CA HIS A 721 -66.29 -29.62 -14.12
C HIS A 721 -65.54 -28.26 -14.18
N ARG A 722 -64.76 -27.86 -15.20
CA ARG A 722 -64.87 -27.80 -16.68
C ARG A 722 -65.49 -26.50 -17.22
N ARG A 723 -64.68 -25.79 -18.03
CA ARG A 723 -65.04 -24.90 -19.18
C ARG A 723 -65.63 -23.52 -18.82
N ASN A 724 -65.46 -22.46 -19.60
CA ASN A 724 -64.55 -22.15 -20.72
C ASN A 724 -64.60 -20.61 -21.01
N PHE A 725 -63.79 -20.19 -22.00
CA PHE A 725 -64.01 -19.13 -23.01
C PHE A 725 -63.25 -17.82 -22.90
N LEU A 726 -62.99 -17.28 -24.09
CA LEU A 726 -62.14 -16.14 -24.41
C LEU A 726 -62.96 -14.84 -24.44
N GLY A 727 -62.25 -13.72 -24.32
CA GLY A 727 -62.19 -12.82 -25.49
C GLY A 727 -62.35 -11.33 -25.25
N SER A 728 -61.60 -10.56 -26.05
CA SER A 728 -61.80 -9.13 -26.35
C SER A 728 -61.58 -8.10 -25.23
N SER A 729 -61.31 -6.82 -25.50
CA SER A 729 -60.51 -6.16 -26.59
C SER A 729 -60.59 -4.63 -26.43
N VAL A 730 -59.46 -3.91 -26.57
CA VAL A 730 -59.40 -2.43 -26.80
C VAL A 730 -59.93 -1.57 -25.62
N GLY A 731 -59.41 -0.37 -25.30
CA GLY A 731 -58.20 0.34 -25.74
C GLY A 731 -58.34 1.88 -25.62
N ALA A 732 -57.25 2.57 -25.26
CA ALA A 732 -56.97 4.03 -25.35
C ALA A 732 -57.99 5.08 -24.78
N GLY A 733 -57.50 6.10 -24.04
CA GLY A 733 -58.30 7.33 -23.83
C GLY A 733 -57.99 8.28 -22.66
N THR A 734 -56.90 9.06 -22.74
CA THR A 734 -56.75 10.46 -22.28
C THR A 734 -57.56 11.06 -21.09
N SER A 735 -56.85 11.31 -19.97
CA SER A 735 -56.56 12.65 -19.37
C SER A 735 -57.62 13.54 -18.64
N LEU A 736 -57.07 14.35 -17.71
CA LEU A 736 -57.51 15.64 -17.11
C LEU A 736 -58.26 15.73 -15.74
N LEU A 737 -57.60 16.51 -14.86
CA LEU A 737 -58.10 17.49 -13.86
C LEU A 737 -58.39 17.14 -12.38
N GLU A 738 -57.97 18.10 -11.55
CA GLU A 738 -58.09 18.35 -10.10
C GLU A 738 -59.41 19.09 -9.73
N PRO A 739 -59.69 19.50 -8.47
CA PRO A 739 -59.12 19.12 -7.14
C PRO A 739 -60.23 18.78 -6.11
N VAL A 740 -59.93 18.74 -4.80
CA VAL A 740 -60.68 19.40 -3.66
C VAL A 740 -60.39 18.75 -2.29
N THR A 741 -60.11 19.59 -1.29
CA THR A 741 -60.07 19.33 0.18
C THR A 741 -61.23 20.07 0.88
N PRO A 742 -61.55 19.92 2.20
CA PRO A 742 -60.88 19.14 3.26
C PRO A 742 -61.88 18.31 4.12
N LEU A 743 -61.44 17.76 5.27
CA LEU A 743 -62.03 18.03 6.62
C LEU A 743 -61.34 17.22 7.74
N SER A 744 -61.26 17.82 8.93
CA SER A 744 -60.97 17.15 10.22
C SER A 744 -62.20 17.29 11.13
N PRO A 745 -62.30 16.55 12.26
CA PRO A 745 -62.11 17.25 13.55
C PRO A 745 -61.60 16.40 14.75
N ALA A 746 -61.20 17.12 15.81
CA ALA A 746 -61.30 16.80 17.26
C ALA A 746 -60.88 15.40 17.78
N ARG A 747 -59.77 15.28 18.53
CA ARG A 747 -59.59 15.59 19.98
C ARG A 747 -60.28 14.64 20.98
N LEU A 748 -59.46 14.07 21.89
CA LEU A 748 -59.78 13.89 23.32
C LEU A 748 -58.53 14.25 24.16
N ASN A 749 -58.70 14.48 25.46
CA ASN A 749 -57.75 15.19 26.35
C ASN A 749 -57.30 14.35 27.57
N ARG A 750 -56.27 14.89 28.28
CA ARG A 750 -55.86 14.64 29.69
C ARG A 750 -54.81 13.52 29.84
N ALA A 751 -53.58 13.73 30.37
CA ALA A 751 -53.09 14.40 31.59
C ALA A 751 -53.40 13.59 32.88
N ASP A 752 -52.54 13.51 33.91
CA ASP A 752 -51.45 14.40 34.37
C ASP A 752 -50.22 13.64 34.95
N THR A 753 -49.09 14.36 35.14
CA THR A 753 -47.97 14.15 36.12
C THR A 753 -47.38 12.75 36.42
N TYR A 754 -46.04 12.62 36.42
CA TYR A 754 -45.22 12.67 37.65
C TYR A 754 -43.70 12.62 37.36
N ARG A 755 -42.92 13.27 38.24
CA ARG A 755 -41.47 13.10 38.49
C ARG A 755 -41.36 12.87 40.02
N PRO A 756 -40.34 12.16 40.53
CA PRO A 756 -39.07 12.82 40.77
C PRO A 756 -37.83 11.95 40.49
N ASP A 757 -36.68 12.56 40.72
CA ASP A 757 -35.33 12.00 40.77
C ASP A 757 -35.09 11.23 42.08
N ASP A 758 -34.06 10.37 42.15
CA ASP A 758 -33.27 10.11 43.37
C ASP A 758 -31.90 9.50 43.00
N ASP A 759 -30.86 9.85 43.76
CA ASP A 759 -29.49 9.32 43.63
C ASP A 759 -29.31 7.97 44.35
N PHE A 760 -28.21 7.25 44.11
CA PHE A 760 -27.23 6.87 45.16
C PHE A 760 -26.02 6.09 44.62
N GLU A 761 -24.83 6.40 45.18
CA GLU A 761 -23.49 5.76 45.05
C GLU A 761 -22.86 5.56 43.65
#